data_AF-A0A151J5R5-F1
#
_entry.id   AF-A0A151J5R5-F1
#
_cell.length_a   1.000
_cell.length_b   1.000
_cell.length_c   1.000
_cell.angle_alpha   90.00
_cell.angle_beta   90.00
_cell.angle_gamma   90.00
#
_symmetry.space_group_name_H-M   'P 1'
#
loop_
_entity.id
_entity.type
_entity.pdbx_description
1 polymer ?
#
loop_
_entity_poly.entity_id
_entity_poly.type
_entity_poly.pdbx_seq_one_letter_code
_entity_poly.pdbx_strand_id
1 'polypeptide(L)'
;MKERLPFVVYADLECILEKSETSDINISRFTYQHYKVFSVAYYIRCAYDETLSTYRSHRGEDCVSWFVKESYDLAHRVKMKHFSNENISVLKLTSDEGEKFYNVTHCHICEKPFEVNDLRVRDHCHLTGRFRGAAHSYCNLIYKKSCVIPIFFHNLTGYDAHFIIKDIANSFEGSVYLLPITKEKYISFTKYVKNTSKSRWGTDCVKLRFVDSFKFLNTSLEKLVSYLDKSKLKIMRSEFLNLNTEDFDLLTRKGVFPYEYIDNVDKLNETSLPPREAFYSSLTGESISDDDFQHATNVWQRFCIDTLGDYSDLYLKIDVLLLADVFENFRDTCIKSYGLDPAHYYTLPGYTWDAMLKYTDIRFELLTDIDMVMFVERGIRGGLSQCSYRYARANNKYAPSYDPSKPSTYLMYFDVNNLYGWAMSQFLPYGEFQWVDNVEHFNVMSVSSDSVIGYILEVDLVYPQNYHDAHTDLPFCPTRERLPGKRNNKHSATLYDKERYVIHYRNLQQCIQHGLHVKKIYRILQFTQSPWLRGYIELNTRFRMFANNEFEKNLYKLMNNAVFGKTMENVREHVDVRLVTRWDGRYGAEVMISKPNFHSRSVFSEELVAVELRKLEVQLNKPIYVGMCILEISKIRLYEFHYEYIMPLYPDKCKILYTDTDSLIYLLECENVYENIKRDIVKFDTSDYPEKNVYNIPRINNKIPDLMKDENNGEMMTEFIGLRAKMYALKVIGSSDKKRIKGVKKNIVAKPITFDDYMRCLNDVI
;
A
#
# COMPACT_ATOMS: atom_id res chain seq x y z
N MET A 1 12.99 13.80 2.68
CA MET A 1 13.61 15.16 2.61
C MET A 1 12.51 16.21 2.63
N LYS A 2 12.74 17.36 3.28
CA LYS A 2 11.77 18.49 3.33
C LYS A 2 11.74 19.28 2.02
N GLU A 3 12.88 19.39 1.34
CA GLU A 3 13.00 20.12 0.08
C GLU A 3 12.20 19.43 -1.03
N ARG A 4 11.39 20.20 -1.75
CA ARG A 4 10.70 19.73 -2.95
C ARG A 4 11.73 19.43 -4.05
N LEU A 5 11.66 18.24 -4.66
CA LEU A 5 12.52 17.92 -5.79
C LEU A 5 12.27 18.89 -6.95
N PRO A 6 13.33 19.50 -7.50
CA PRO A 6 13.20 20.53 -8.51
C PRO A 6 12.72 20.01 -9.86
N PHE A 7 13.16 18.82 -10.26
CA PHE A 7 12.81 18.19 -11.54
C PHE A 7 12.15 16.85 -11.27
N VAL A 8 10.99 16.63 -11.87
CA VAL A 8 10.27 15.36 -11.90
C VAL A 8 9.80 15.12 -13.33
N VAL A 9 9.89 13.89 -13.80
CA VAL A 9 9.40 13.49 -15.12
C VAL A 9 8.21 12.55 -14.93
N TYR A 10 7.16 12.76 -15.70
CA TYR A 10 6.01 11.86 -15.82
C TYR A 10 6.03 11.30 -17.23
N ALA A 11 5.93 9.99 -17.39
CA ALA A 11 6.06 9.36 -18.69
C ALA A 11 5.12 8.16 -18.81
N ASP A 12 4.79 7.84 -20.05
CA ASP A 12 4.03 6.65 -20.40
C ASP A 12 4.43 6.18 -21.81
N LEU A 13 4.05 4.96 -22.15
CA LEU A 13 4.38 4.33 -23.43
C LEU A 13 3.21 3.51 -23.96
N GLU A 14 3.15 3.37 -25.27
CA GLU A 14 2.16 2.55 -25.95
C GLU A 14 2.81 1.39 -26.71
N CYS A 15 2.18 0.23 -26.62
CA CYS A 15 2.67 -1.04 -27.15
C CYS A 15 1.68 -1.66 -28.13
N ILE A 16 2.22 -2.29 -29.17
CA ILE A 16 1.50 -3.19 -30.07
C ILE A 16 1.45 -4.57 -29.44
N LEU A 17 0.30 -5.24 -29.56
CA LEU A 17 0.10 -6.61 -29.08
C LEU A 17 0.24 -7.61 -30.23
N GLU A 18 1.46 -8.09 -30.50
CA GLU A 18 1.68 -9.10 -31.52
C GLU A 18 1.12 -10.46 -31.06
N LYS A 19 0.21 -11.03 -31.85
CA LYS A 19 -0.36 -12.37 -31.62
C LYS A 19 0.66 -13.41 -32.06
N SER A 20 1.14 -14.24 -31.14
CA SER A 20 1.98 -15.41 -31.47
C SER A 20 1.09 -16.50 -32.10
N GLU A 21 1.45 -16.98 -33.30
CA GLU A 21 0.75 -18.06 -34.02
C GLU A 21 1.08 -19.47 -33.49
N THR A 22 1.98 -19.61 -32.52
CA THR A 22 2.47 -20.92 -32.05
C THR A 22 1.63 -21.47 -30.90
N SER A 23 0.52 -22.13 -31.24
CA SER A 23 -0.18 -23.05 -30.35
C SER A 23 0.56 -24.39 -30.24
N ASP A 24 1.72 -24.43 -29.58
CA ASP A 24 2.36 -25.69 -29.23
C ASP A 24 1.72 -26.27 -27.96
N ILE A 25 0.90 -27.29 -28.17
CA ILE A 25 0.01 -27.95 -27.18
C ILE A 25 0.77 -28.64 -26.02
N ASN A 26 2.11 -28.65 -26.02
CA ASN A 26 2.93 -29.38 -25.03
C ASN A 26 3.75 -28.52 -24.05
N ILE A 27 3.55 -27.19 -24.00
CA ILE A 27 4.20 -26.35 -22.97
C ILE A 27 3.15 -25.76 -22.03
N SER A 28 3.01 -26.36 -20.85
CA SER A 28 2.21 -25.79 -19.76
C SER A 28 2.86 -24.50 -19.23
N ARG A 29 2.42 -23.33 -19.74
CA ARG A 29 2.26 -22.01 -19.08
C ARG A 29 2.48 -20.86 -20.08
N PHE A 30 1.45 -20.04 -20.23
CA PHE A 30 1.39 -18.68 -20.81
C PHE A 30 2.10 -18.50 -22.17
N THR A 31 1.31 -18.48 -23.25
CA THR A 31 1.73 -17.99 -24.56
C THR A 31 2.39 -16.59 -24.43
N TYR A 32 3.64 -16.48 -24.88
CA TYR A 32 4.39 -15.23 -24.91
C TYR A 32 3.77 -14.29 -25.96
N GLN A 33 2.88 -13.39 -25.57
CA GLN A 33 2.54 -12.22 -26.39
C GLN A 33 3.79 -11.34 -26.51
N HIS A 34 4.22 -11.03 -27.73
CA HIS A 34 5.31 -10.11 -27.98
C HIS A 34 4.76 -8.68 -27.94
N TYR A 35 5.34 -7.82 -27.10
CA TYR A 35 4.97 -6.41 -27.02
C TYR A 35 6.05 -5.60 -27.74
N LYS A 36 5.64 -4.73 -28.66
CA LYS A 36 6.55 -3.80 -29.35
C LYS A 36 6.11 -2.37 -29.05
N VAL A 37 6.96 -1.60 -28.38
CA VAL A 37 6.69 -0.19 -28.08
C VAL A 37 6.70 0.60 -29.40
N PHE A 38 5.67 1.41 -29.63
CA PHE A 38 5.56 2.23 -30.85
C PHE A 38 5.46 3.73 -30.56
N SER A 39 5.14 4.13 -29.34
CA SER A 39 5.10 5.55 -28.94
C SER A 39 5.54 5.71 -27.48
N VAL A 40 6.27 6.79 -27.20
CA VAL A 40 6.66 7.20 -25.85
C VAL A 40 6.40 8.68 -25.69
N ALA A 41 5.85 9.08 -24.56
CA ALA A 41 5.67 10.48 -24.22
C ALA A 41 6.09 10.77 -22.78
N TYR A 42 6.49 12.01 -22.52
CA TYR A 42 6.78 12.47 -21.18
C TYR A 42 6.53 13.96 -21.00
N TYR A 43 6.29 14.34 -19.74
CA TYR A 43 6.23 15.71 -19.28
C TYR A 43 7.29 15.95 -18.20
N ILE A 44 8.16 16.93 -18.41
CA ILE A 44 9.09 17.40 -17.38
C ILE A 44 8.42 18.51 -16.59
N ARG A 45 8.37 18.37 -15.26
CA ARG A 45 7.96 19.42 -14.33
C ARG A 45 9.19 20.02 -13.65
N CYS A 46 9.37 21.33 -13.79
CA CYS A 46 10.35 22.10 -13.02
C CYS A 46 9.66 22.96 -11.94
N ALA A 47 9.96 22.72 -10.67
CA ALA A 47 9.25 23.32 -9.54
C ALA A 47 9.57 24.81 -9.29
N TYR A 48 10.62 25.36 -9.90
CA TYR A 48 11.07 26.74 -9.64
C TYR A 48 11.08 27.64 -10.89
N ASP A 49 10.93 27.05 -12.08
CA ASP A 49 10.94 27.78 -13.36
C ASP A 49 10.03 27.05 -14.36
N GLU A 50 8.83 27.60 -14.55
CA GLU A 50 7.80 27.02 -15.42
C GLU A 50 8.28 26.89 -16.86
N THR A 51 9.19 27.75 -17.32
CA THR A 51 9.72 27.74 -18.71
C THR A 51 10.57 26.50 -19.01
N LEU A 52 10.99 25.78 -17.96
CA LEU A 52 11.72 24.52 -18.08
C LEU A 52 10.80 23.30 -18.05
N SER A 53 9.50 23.50 -17.82
CA SER A 53 8.51 22.43 -17.93
C SER A 53 8.10 22.27 -19.39
N THR A 54 8.04 21.03 -19.88
CA THR A 54 7.76 20.77 -21.30
C THR A 54 7.25 19.35 -21.50
N TYR A 55 6.25 19.23 -22.39
CA TYR A 55 5.80 17.96 -22.96
C TYR A 55 6.60 17.61 -24.22
N ARG A 56 6.96 16.33 -24.37
CA ARG A 56 7.51 15.77 -25.62
C ARG A 56 6.97 14.36 -25.85
N SER A 57 6.83 13.97 -27.11
CA SER A 57 6.47 12.62 -27.53
C SER A 57 7.16 12.22 -28.82
N HIS A 58 7.29 10.92 -29.04
CA HIS A 58 7.85 10.36 -30.27
C HIS A 58 7.18 9.02 -30.60
N ARG A 59 6.60 8.95 -31.80
CA ARG A 59 5.99 7.75 -32.39
C ARG A 59 6.94 7.17 -33.43
N GLY A 60 7.34 5.91 -33.25
CA GLY A 60 8.29 5.22 -34.11
C GLY A 60 8.96 4.02 -33.43
N GLU A 61 9.61 3.17 -34.21
CA GLU A 61 10.33 1.99 -33.69
C GLU A 61 11.51 2.36 -32.77
N ASP A 62 12.06 3.57 -32.94
CA ASP A 62 13.17 4.11 -32.16
C ASP A 62 12.72 4.91 -30.92
N CYS A 63 11.42 4.93 -30.59
CA CYS A 63 10.84 5.74 -29.50
C CYS A 63 11.49 5.51 -28.13
N VAL A 64 11.82 4.26 -27.79
CA VAL A 64 12.51 3.94 -26.53
C VAL A 64 13.92 4.53 -26.53
N SER A 65 14.68 4.32 -27.61
CA SER A 65 16.04 4.86 -27.74
C SER A 65 16.07 6.39 -27.72
N TRP A 66 15.08 7.03 -28.35
CA TRP A 66 14.86 8.48 -28.30
C TRP A 66 14.61 8.95 -26.86
N PHE A 67 13.72 8.28 -26.12
CA PHE A 67 13.42 8.62 -24.74
C PHE A 67 14.62 8.45 -23.80
N VAL A 68 15.43 7.41 -24.01
CA VAL A 68 16.68 7.19 -23.28
C VAL A 68 17.68 8.31 -23.54
N LYS A 69 17.81 8.77 -24.78
CA LYS A 69 18.66 9.91 -25.16
C LYS A 69 18.15 11.21 -24.52
N GLU A 70 16.85 11.50 -24.60
CA GLU A 70 16.26 12.68 -23.96
C GLU A 70 16.48 12.68 -22.44
N SER A 71 16.39 11.51 -21.80
CA SER A 71 16.68 11.33 -20.38
C SER A 71 18.16 11.58 -20.04
N TYR A 72 19.08 11.13 -20.89
CA TYR A 72 20.51 11.41 -20.77
C TYR A 72 20.81 12.91 -20.91
N ASP A 73 20.24 13.56 -21.93
CA ASP A 73 20.42 14.98 -22.17
C ASP A 73 19.81 15.81 -21.03
N LEU A 74 18.66 15.39 -20.49
CA LEU A 74 18.08 16.00 -19.30
C LEU A 74 19.03 15.91 -18.11
N ALA A 75 19.65 14.74 -17.87
CA ALA A 75 20.61 14.58 -16.78
C ALA A 75 21.80 15.54 -16.91
N HIS A 76 22.29 15.78 -18.13
CA HIS A 76 23.36 16.76 -18.39
C HIS A 76 22.88 18.20 -18.26
N ARG A 77 21.70 18.55 -18.78
CA ARG A 77 21.11 19.90 -18.61
C ARG A 77 20.93 20.22 -17.13
N VAL A 78 20.42 19.27 -16.36
CA VAL A 78 20.30 19.38 -14.90
C VAL A 78 21.71 19.45 -14.28
N LYS A 79 22.68 18.62 -14.65
CA LYS A 79 24.04 18.73 -14.09
C LYS A 79 24.64 20.13 -14.33
N MET A 80 24.56 20.63 -15.55
CA MET A 80 25.09 21.93 -15.96
C MET A 80 24.44 23.09 -15.21
N LYS A 81 23.11 23.13 -15.16
CA LYS A 81 22.38 24.17 -14.43
C LYS A 81 22.55 24.08 -12.89
N HIS A 82 22.70 22.87 -12.35
CA HIS A 82 22.67 22.64 -10.89
C HIS A 82 24.05 22.56 -10.21
N PHE A 83 25.12 22.21 -10.94
CA PHE A 83 26.42 21.86 -10.35
C PHE A 83 27.65 22.47 -11.06
N SER A 84 27.48 23.20 -12.17
CA SER A 84 28.58 23.92 -12.82
C SER A 84 28.70 25.38 -12.38
N ASN A 85 27.65 25.97 -11.78
CA ASN A 85 27.75 27.28 -11.15
C ASN A 85 28.29 27.15 -9.71
N GLU A 86 29.61 27.10 -9.57
CA GLU A 86 30.29 27.33 -8.27
C GLU A 86 30.09 28.77 -7.75
N ASN A 87 29.56 29.66 -8.59
CA ASN A 87 29.27 31.06 -8.29
C ASN A 87 27.78 31.41 -8.50
N ILE A 88 26.84 30.64 -7.93
CA ILE A 88 25.55 31.29 -7.63
C ILE A 88 25.87 32.31 -6.54
N SER A 89 25.89 33.58 -6.92
CA SER A 89 25.92 34.71 -6.00
C SER A 89 24.90 34.44 -4.90
N VAL A 90 25.39 34.12 -3.69
CA VAL A 90 24.53 34.06 -2.51
C VAL A 90 23.84 35.41 -2.46
N LEU A 91 22.53 35.41 -2.67
CA LEU A 91 21.77 36.66 -2.66
C LEU A 91 22.02 37.30 -1.29
N LYS A 92 22.45 38.57 -1.27
CA LYS A 92 22.59 39.29 -0.02
C LYS A 92 21.23 39.24 0.68
N LEU A 93 21.25 38.85 1.96
CA LEU A 93 20.04 38.86 2.78
C LEU A 93 19.41 40.24 2.68
N THR A 94 18.10 40.27 2.44
CA THR A 94 17.31 41.47 2.67
C THR A 94 17.36 41.85 4.16
N SER A 95 17.07 43.10 4.50
CA SER A 95 17.05 43.54 5.91
C SER A 95 16.14 42.64 6.77
N ASP A 96 14.97 42.28 6.25
CA ASP A 96 14.00 41.39 6.91
C ASP A 96 14.53 39.96 7.10
N GLU A 97 15.24 39.41 6.11
CA GLU A 97 15.86 38.08 6.23
C GLU A 97 17.04 38.08 7.19
N GLY A 98 17.79 39.19 7.25
CA GLY A 98 18.83 39.43 8.25
C GLY A 98 18.24 39.39 9.66
N GLU A 99 17.19 40.17 9.90
CA GLU A 99 16.50 40.20 11.19
C GLU A 99 15.94 38.82 11.58
N LYS A 100 15.31 38.11 10.63
CA LYS A 100 14.87 36.72 10.82
C LYS A 100 16.02 35.79 11.19
N PHE A 101 17.20 35.91 10.58
CA PHE A 101 18.35 35.08 10.89
C PHE A 101 18.90 35.32 12.31
N TYR A 102 18.90 36.56 12.78
CA TYR A 102 19.38 36.91 14.13
C TYR A 102 18.36 36.53 15.23
N ASN A 103 17.07 36.73 14.97
CA ASN A 103 16.00 36.50 15.94
C ASN A 103 15.50 35.05 15.99
N VAL A 104 15.80 34.22 14.99
CA VAL A 104 15.35 32.82 14.98
C VAL A 104 16.01 32.01 16.09
N THR A 105 15.18 31.31 16.85
CA THR A 105 15.59 30.49 17.99
C THR A 105 15.78 29.01 17.64
N HIS A 106 15.30 28.57 16.47
CA HIS A 106 15.32 27.17 16.05
C HIS A 106 15.96 26.98 14.67
N CYS A 107 16.67 25.88 14.49
CA CYS A 107 17.22 25.47 13.20
C CYS A 107 16.09 25.05 12.24
N HIS A 108 16.03 25.62 11.04
CA HIS A 108 14.95 25.29 10.09
C HIS A 108 15.04 23.86 9.52
N ILE A 109 16.21 23.21 9.61
CA ILE A 109 16.44 21.84 9.10
C ILE A 109 15.90 20.81 10.10
N CYS A 110 16.44 20.81 11.32
CA CYS A 110 16.10 19.84 12.35
C CYS A 110 15.00 20.30 13.31
N GLU A 111 14.56 21.56 13.21
CA GLU A 111 13.52 22.18 14.06
C GLU A 111 13.86 22.20 15.56
N LYS A 112 15.12 21.94 15.93
CA LYS A 112 15.60 22.03 17.32
C LYS A 112 16.08 23.44 17.65
N PRO A 113 15.95 23.87 18.92
CA PRO A 113 16.46 25.17 19.36
C PRO A 113 17.99 25.23 19.19
N PHE A 114 18.51 26.43 18.95
CA PHE A 114 19.94 26.70 19.00
C PHE A 114 20.39 26.83 20.46
N GLU A 115 21.36 26.04 20.88
CA GLU A 115 22.03 26.18 22.16
C GLU A 115 23.12 27.28 22.12
N VAL A 116 23.59 27.72 23.29
CA VAL A 116 24.56 28.83 23.41
C VAL A 116 25.85 28.59 22.62
N ASN A 117 26.24 27.32 22.45
CA ASN A 117 27.46 26.92 21.76
C ASN A 117 27.24 26.53 20.29
N ASP A 118 26.01 26.59 19.78
CA ASP A 118 25.71 26.19 18.42
C ASP A 118 26.19 27.23 17.40
N LEU A 119 27.00 26.79 16.44
CA LEU A 119 27.37 27.61 15.29
C LEU A 119 26.18 27.73 14.33
N ARG A 120 25.54 28.89 14.35
CA ARG A 120 24.45 29.25 13.44
C ARG A 120 24.98 29.63 12.08
N VAL A 121 24.57 28.90 11.05
CA VAL A 121 24.95 29.15 9.65
C VAL A 121 23.72 29.47 8.81
N ARG A 122 23.94 30.16 7.69
CA ARG A 122 22.91 30.52 6.74
C ARG A 122 22.80 29.41 5.69
N ASP A 123 21.68 28.70 5.66
CA ASP A 123 21.37 27.78 4.57
C ASP A 123 20.75 28.53 3.40
N HIS A 124 21.15 28.14 2.19
CA HIS A 124 20.68 28.77 0.96
C HIS A 124 20.31 27.72 -0.06
N CYS A 125 19.28 28.04 -0.84
CA CYS A 125 18.91 27.27 -1.99
C CYS A 125 20.02 27.36 -3.02
N HIS A 126 20.79 26.30 -3.15
CA HIS A 126 21.85 26.26 -4.15
C HIS A 126 21.34 26.14 -5.60
N LEU A 127 20.05 26.29 -5.85
CA LEU A 127 19.46 26.42 -7.19
C LEU A 127 19.11 27.87 -7.50
N THR A 128 18.57 28.60 -6.52
CA THR A 128 18.05 29.97 -6.70
C THR A 128 18.89 31.04 -6.00
N GLY A 129 19.87 30.64 -5.19
CA GLY A 129 20.65 31.53 -4.32
C GLY A 129 19.86 32.08 -3.11
N ARG A 130 18.56 31.78 -3.00
CA ARG A 130 17.67 32.33 -1.97
C ARG A 130 17.96 31.76 -0.60
N PHE A 131 17.91 32.61 0.42
CA PHE A 131 18.02 32.20 1.81
C PHE A 131 16.86 31.27 2.20
N ARG A 132 17.17 30.12 2.83
CA ARG A 132 16.18 29.14 3.29
C ARG A 132 15.87 29.30 4.77
N GLY A 133 16.89 29.61 5.55
CA GLY A 133 16.76 29.77 6.99
C GLY A 133 18.09 29.61 7.71
N ALA A 134 18.09 29.90 9.02
CA ALA A 134 19.21 29.55 9.88
C ALA A 134 19.26 28.05 10.12
N ALA A 135 20.46 27.48 10.14
CA ALA A 135 20.67 26.06 10.43
C ALA A 135 21.85 25.87 11.39
N HIS A 136 21.87 24.74 12.11
CA HIS A 136 23.11 24.28 12.74
C HIS A 136 24.14 24.00 11.65
N SER A 137 25.40 24.38 11.89
CA SER A 137 26.50 24.06 10.98
C SER A 137 26.53 22.58 10.58
N TYR A 138 26.37 21.69 11.56
CA TYR A 138 26.30 20.24 11.34
C TYR A 138 25.09 19.83 10.50
N CYS A 139 23.88 20.34 10.80
CA CYS A 139 22.69 20.05 10.01
C CYS A 139 22.87 20.49 8.55
N ASN A 140 23.44 21.67 8.33
CA ASN A 140 23.69 22.21 7.00
C ASN A 140 24.66 21.33 6.19
N LEU A 141 25.72 20.82 6.83
CA LEU A 141 26.69 19.92 6.19
C LEU A 141 26.06 18.56 5.79
N ILE A 142 25.11 18.06 6.59
CA ILE A 142 24.41 16.80 6.31
C ILE A 142 23.27 16.98 5.31
N TYR A 143 22.75 18.19 5.16
CA TYR A 143 21.69 18.53 4.22
C TYR A 143 22.19 18.49 2.77
N LYS A 144 22.48 17.29 2.29
CA LYS A 144 23.04 17.06 0.96
C LYS A 144 21.98 17.27 -0.11
N LYS A 145 22.36 17.92 -1.20
CA LYS A 145 21.52 18.00 -2.40
C LYS A 145 21.25 16.62 -2.96
N SER A 146 20.00 16.36 -3.33
CA SER A 146 19.64 15.18 -4.10
C SER A 146 20.00 15.39 -5.57
N CYS A 147 20.89 14.56 -6.13
CA CYS A 147 21.17 14.50 -7.57
C CYS A 147 20.21 13.55 -8.29
N VAL A 148 18.98 13.39 -7.82
CA VAL A 148 18.01 12.40 -8.34
C VAL A 148 16.95 13.11 -9.17
N ILE A 149 16.70 12.59 -10.36
CA ILE A 149 15.55 12.93 -11.20
C ILE A 149 14.62 11.70 -11.21
N PRO A 150 13.51 11.75 -10.47
CA PRO A 150 12.51 10.69 -10.52
C PRO A 150 11.72 10.78 -11.83
N ILE A 151 11.50 9.63 -12.45
CA ILE A 151 10.74 9.41 -13.66
C ILE A 151 9.59 8.47 -13.30
N PHE A 152 8.38 9.01 -13.25
CA PHE A 152 7.18 8.29 -12.85
C PHE A 152 6.45 7.73 -14.05
N PHE A 153 6.20 6.42 -13.99
CA PHE A 153 5.27 5.72 -14.87
C PHE A 153 4.16 5.15 -13.98
N HIS A 154 2.94 5.06 -14.50
CA HIS A 154 1.84 4.43 -13.75
C HIS A 154 1.80 2.93 -14.06
N ASN A 155 1.95 2.09 -13.03
CA ASN A 155 1.99 0.62 -13.14
C ASN A 155 3.27 0.06 -13.82
N LEU A 156 4.41 0.75 -13.66
CA LEU A 156 5.71 0.35 -14.22
C LEU A 156 6.20 -1.04 -13.76
N THR A 157 5.76 -1.53 -12.60
CA THR A 157 6.22 -2.82 -12.06
C THR A 157 5.88 -4.00 -13.00
N GLY A 158 5.02 -3.80 -13.99
CA GLY A 158 4.68 -4.74 -15.06
C GLY A 158 5.77 -4.94 -16.12
N TYR A 159 5.40 -5.57 -17.24
CA TYR A 159 6.33 -6.00 -18.31
C TYR A 159 7.02 -4.84 -19.05
N ASP A 160 6.42 -3.64 -19.03
CA ASP A 160 6.87 -2.46 -19.77
C ASP A 160 8.25 -1.96 -19.35
N ALA A 161 8.65 -2.23 -18.10
CA ALA A 161 9.97 -1.84 -17.60
C ALA A 161 11.12 -2.52 -18.36
N HIS A 162 10.93 -3.73 -18.91
CA HIS A 162 12.01 -4.47 -19.56
C HIS A 162 12.53 -3.77 -20.83
N PHE A 163 11.65 -3.15 -21.62
CA PHE A 163 12.02 -2.42 -22.83
C PHE A 163 12.93 -1.25 -22.51
N ILE A 164 12.52 -0.45 -21.52
CA ILE A 164 13.28 0.72 -21.06
C ILE A 164 14.62 0.30 -20.47
N ILE A 165 14.62 -0.75 -19.63
CA ILE A 165 15.83 -1.21 -18.94
C ILE A 165 16.93 -1.62 -19.91
N LYS A 166 16.58 -2.32 -21.01
CA LYS A 166 17.55 -2.76 -22.02
C LYS A 166 18.32 -1.56 -22.60
N ASP A 167 17.59 -0.58 -23.12
CA ASP A 167 18.19 0.58 -23.77
C ASP A 167 18.92 1.44 -22.73
N ILE A 168 18.33 1.71 -21.56
CA ILE A 168 18.99 2.48 -20.49
C ILE A 168 20.27 1.82 -19.97
N ALA A 169 20.32 0.50 -19.91
CA ALA A 169 21.52 -0.20 -19.47
C ALA A 169 22.68 0.01 -20.46
N ASN A 170 22.38 0.03 -21.77
CA ASN A 170 23.38 -0.02 -22.83
C ASN A 170 23.71 1.34 -23.49
N SER A 171 22.78 2.30 -23.55
CA SER A 171 22.96 3.54 -24.34
C SER A 171 24.01 4.51 -23.80
N PHE A 172 24.34 4.48 -22.51
CA PHE A 172 25.40 5.33 -21.94
C PHE A 172 26.04 4.75 -20.67
N GLU A 173 27.26 5.21 -20.36
CA GLU A 173 28.03 4.71 -19.22
C GLU A 173 27.35 4.96 -17.86
N GLY A 174 27.39 3.91 -17.04
CA GLY A 174 27.05 3.95 -15.62
C GLY A 174 26.18 2.78 -15.19
N SER A 175 26.23 2.48 -13.89
CA SER A 175 25.57 1.31 -13.32
C SER A 175 24.05 1.46 -13.27
N VAL A 176 23.35 0.33 -13.38
CA VAL A 176 21.93 0.22 -13.08
C VAL A 176 21.79 -0.46 -11.72
N TYR A 177 21.07 0.18 -10.82
CA TYR A 177 20.70 -0.39 -9.52
C TYR A 177 19.23 -0.77 -9.53
N LEU A 178 18.91 -1.99 -9.10
CA LEU A 178 17.55 -2.50 -9.02
C LEU A 178 17.06 -2.57 -7.56
N LEU A 179 15.77 -2.31 -7.38
CA LEU A 179 15.00 -2.71 -6.20
C LEU A 179 14.02 -3.82 -6.61
N PRO A 180 14.46 -5.09 -6.65
CA PRO A 180 13.65 -6.19 -7.17
C PRO A 180 12.60 -6.71 -6.17
N ILE A 181 11.47 -7.17 -6.71
CA ILE A 181 10.51 -8.05 -6.02
C ILE A 181 10.77 -9.50 -6.44
N THR A 182 10.92 -9.71 -7.76
CA THR A 182 11.29 -10.98 -8.38
C THR A 182 12.26 -10.69 -9.53
N LYS A 183 12.74 -11.71 -10.23
CA LYS A 183 13.54 -11.53 -11.45
C LYS A 183 12.85 -10.71 -12.55
N GLU A 184 11.51 -10.70 -12.58
CA GLU A 184 10.70 -10.07 -13.65
C GLU A 184 9.89 -8.87 -13.17
N LYS A 185 9.97 -8.53 -11.87
CA LYS A 185 9.20 -7.42 -11.28
C LYS A 185 10.09 -6.60 -10.37
N TYR A 186 10.17 -5.31 -10.64
CA TYR A 186 11.01 -4.37 -9.91
C TYR A 186 10.15 -3.26 -9.30
N ILE A 187 10.41 -2.91 -8.04
CA ILE A 187 9.81 -1.73 -7.39
C ILE A 187 10.29 -0.45 -8.10
N SER A 188 11.59 -0.43 -8.45
CA SER A 188 12.23 0.69 -9.11
C SER A 188 13.58 0.24 -9.68
N PHE A 189 14.04 0.93 -10.72
CA PHE A 189 15.41 0.85 -11.17
C PHE A 189 16.01 2.25 -11.28
N THR A 190 17.31 2.37 -11.02
CA THR A 190 18.02 3.65 -11.04
C THR A 190 19.25 3.54 -11.92
N LYS A 191 19.34 4.41 -12.94
CA LYS A 191 20.53 4.56 -13.77
C LYS A 191 21.39 5.69 -13.24
N TYR A 192 22.66 5.39 -12.99
CA TYR A 192 23.67 6.38 -12.63
C TYR A 192 24.30 6.90 -13.91
N VAL A 193 24.31 8.22 -14.12
CA VAL A 193 24.87 8.82 -15.34
C VAL A 193 26.33 9.19 -15.08
N LYS A 194 27.25 8.25 -15.28
CA LYS A 194 28.65 8.37 -14.80
C LYS A 194 29.36 9.63 -15.31
N ASN A 195 29.11 10.02 -16.56
CA ASN A 195 29.71 11.20 -17.20
C ASN A 195 29.25 12.54 -16.61
N THR A 196 28.32 12.54 -15.67
CA THR A 196 27.94 13.73 -14.89
C THR A 196 28.70 13.85 -13.56
N SER A 197 29.59 12.92 -13.22
CA SER A 197 30.43 12.99 -12.02
C SER A 197 31.62 13.94 -12.22
N LYS A 198 31.87 14.84 -11.25
CA LYS A 198 33.13 15.61 -11.18
C LYS A 198 34.18 14.93 -10.30
N SER A 199 33.76 14.09 -9.34
CA SER A 199 34.67 13.42 -8.42
C SER A 199 35.35 12.20 -9.05
N ARG A 200 36.63 11.96 -8.69
CA ARG A 200 37.38 10.73 -9.03
C ARG A 200 36.66 9.46 -8.55
N TRP A 201 35.78 9.58 -7.56
CA TRP A 201 35.05 8.50 -6.90
C TRP A 201 33.62 8.27 -7.43
N GLY A 202 33.10 9.13 -8.33
CA GLY A 202 31.82 8.88 -9.00
C GLY A 202 30.54 9.21 -8.20
N THR A 203 30.65 9.76 -6.99
CA THR A 203 29.53 9.79 -6.02
C THR A 203 28.54 10.95 -6.21
N ASP A 204 28.89 11.95 -7.02
CA ASP A 204 28.12 13.17 -7.29
C ASP A 204 27.41 13.17 -8.66
N CYS A 205 27.32 12.01 -9.32
CA CYS A 205 26.60 11.86 -10.58
C CYS A 205 25.07 11.99 -10.42
N VAL A 206 24.42 12.45 -11.48
CA VAL A 206 22.97 12.48 -11.62
C VAL A 206 22.43 11.06 -11.72
N LYS A 207 21.32 10.82 -11.04
CA LYS A 207 20.64 9.53 -10.95
C LYS A 207 19.25 9.66 -11.56
N LEU A 208 18.99 8.91 -12.62
CA LEU A 208 17.67 8.78 -13.21
C LEU A 208 16.96 7.62 -12.51
N ARG A 209 15.91 7.91 -11.76
CA ARG A 209 15.20 6.91 -10.94
C ARG A 209 13.83 6.66 -11.52
N PHE A 210 13.61 5.48 -12.04
CA PHE A 210 12.32 5.05 -12.59
C PHE A 210 11.46 4.50 -11.46
N VAL A 211 10.29 5.09 -11.27
CA VAL A 211 9.41 4.82 -10.12
C VAL A 211 8.00 4.54 -10.60
N ASP A 212 7.39 3.52 -10.01
CA ASP A 212 5.99 3.20 -10.25
C ASP A 212 5.07 4.05 -9.36
N SER A 213 4.33 4.98 -9.96
CA SER A 213 3.37 5.83 -9.24
C SER A 213 2.24 5.02 -8.61
N PHE A 214 1.93 3.81 -9.11
CA PHE A 214 0.93 2.92 -8.53
C PHE A 214 1.33 2.40 -7.14
N LYS A 215 2.64 2.42 -6.80
CA LYS A 215 3.13 2.12 -5.43
C LYS A 215 2.88 3.26 -4.44
N PHE A 216 2.43 4.40 -4.94
CA PHE A 216 1.94 5.50 -4.13
C PHE A 216 0.41 5.56 -4.15
N LEU A 217 -0.17 5.49 -5.34
CA LEU A 217 -1.59 5.67 -5.60
C LEU A 217 -2.14 4.38 -6.21
N ASN A 218 -2.61 3.48 -5.36
CA ASN A 218 -2.94 2.09 -5.71
C ASN A 218 -4.31 1.90 -6.38
N THR A 219 -4.65 2.76 -7.34
CA THR A 219 -5.89 2.71 -8.13
C THR A 219 -5.63 3.20 -9.56
N SER A 220 -6.53 2.92 -10.49
CA SER A 220 -6.41 3.36 -11.88
C SER A 220 -6.33 4.88 -11.99
N LEU A 221 -5.59 5.36 -13.00
CA LEU A 221 -5.46 6.78 -13.29
C LEU A 221 -6.82 7.46 -13.52
N GLU A 222 -7.73 6.82 -14.26
CA GLU A 222 -9.11 7.31 -14.45
C GLU A 222 -9.80 7.64 -13.12
N LYS A 223 -9.70 6.72 -12.15
CA LYS A 223 -10.29 6.89 -10.83
C LYS A 223 -9.57 7.96 -10.01
N LEU A 224 -8.26 8.16 -10.22
CA LEU A 224 -7.54 9.26 -9.57
C LEU A 224 -7.96 10.62 -10.11
N VAL A 225 -8.17 10.72 -11.42
CA VAL A 225 -8.58 11.95 -12.09
C VAL A 225 -9.98 12.34 -11.68
N SER A 226 -10.91 11.38 -11.52
CA SER A 226 -12.28 11.67 -11.07
C SER A 226 -12.37 12.24 -9.65
N TYR A 227 -11.30 12.14 -8.86
CA TYR A 227 -11.22 12.73 -7.52
C TYR A 227 -10.69 14.17 -7.49
N LEU A 228 -10.15 14.65 -8.61
CA LEU A 228 -9.63 16.00 -8.72
C LEU A 228 -10.71 16.95 -9.21
N ASP A 229 -10.75 18.13 -8.60
CA ASP A 229 -11.44 19.27 -9.20
C ASP A 229 -10.74 19.67 -10.50
N LYS A 230 -11.49 19.99 -11.54
CA LYS A 230 -10.93 20.41 -12.83
C LYS A 230 -10.02 21.63 -12.70
N SER A 231 -10.24 22.50 -11.72
CA SER A 231 -9.37 23.64 -11.40
C SER A 231 -7.96 23.22 -10.97
N LYS A 232 -7.76 21.95 -10.61
CA LYS A 232 -6.47 21.38 -10.20
C LYS A 232 -5.69 20.76 -11.37
N LEU A 233 -6.28 20.66 -12.57
CA LEU A 233 -5.65 20.16 -13.80
C LEU A 233 -4.84 21.26 -14.50
N LYS A 234 -3.88 21.83 -13.76
CA LYS A 234 -3.14 23.03 -14.19
C LYS A 234 -2.17 22.72 -15.32
N ILE A 235 -1.51 21.56 -15.26
CA ILE A 235 -0.53 21.14 -16.26
C ILE A 235 -1.25 20.86 -17.56
N MET A 236 -2.32 20.07 -17.53
CA MET A 236 -3.15 19.82 -18.71
C MET A 236 -3.67 21.14 -19.30
N ARG A 237 -4.22 22.04 -18.49
CA ARG A 237 -4.72 23.33 -18.98
C ARG A 237 -3.64 24.19 -19.63
N SER A 238 -2.40 24.12 -19.14
CA SER A 238 -1.26 24.86 -19.71
C SER A 238 -0.81 24.32 -21.08
N GLU A 239 -0.97 23.03 -21.33
CA GLU A 239 -0.62 22.38 -22.60
C GLU A 239 -1.74 22.50 -23.64
N PHE A 240 -2.96 22.82 -23.20
CA PHE A 240 -4.15 22.98 -24.03
C PHE A 240 -4.80 24.37 -23.87
N LEU A 241 -3.98 25.44 -23.78
CA LEU A 241 -4.45 26.82 -23.57
C LEU A 241 -5.45 27.30 -24.64
N ASN A 242 -5.33 26.78 -25.86
CA ASN A 242 -6.14 27.19 -27.00
C ASN A 242 -7.52 26.52 -27.05
N LEU A 243 -7.77 25.51 -26.21
CA LEU A 243 -9.06 24.83 -26.17
C LEU A 243 -10.09 25.63 -25.37
N ASN A 244 -11.31 25.69 -25.91
CA ASN A 244 -12.45 26.18 -25.15
C ASN A 244 -12.77 25.22 -23.97
N THR A 245 -13.68 25.62 -23.09
CA THR A 245 -14.01 24.84 -21.90
C THR A 245 -14.64 23.48 -22.24
N GLU A 246 -15.49 23.40 -23.26
CA GLU A 246 -16.15 22.14 -23.66
C GLU A 246 -15.15 21.12 -24.19
N ASP A 247 -14.24 21.55 -25.07
CA ASP A 247 -13.23 20.69 -25.69
C ASP A 247 -12.19 20.26 -24.64
N PHE A 248 -11.81 21.16 -23.74
CA PHE A 248 -10.96 20.82 -22.62
C PHE A 248 -11.62 19.79 -21.71
N ASP A 249 -12.89 20.00 -21.35
CA ASP A 249 -13.67 19.09 -20.52
C ASP A 249 -13.76 17.70 -21.13
N LEU A 250 -13.87 17.62 -22.46
CA LEU A 250 -13.83 16.36 -23.19
C LEU A 250 -12.51 15.60 -22.95
N LEU A 251 -11.37 16.30 -22.89
CA LEU A 251 -10.06 15.67 -22.63
C LEU A 251 -9.78 15.37 -21.16
N THR A 252 -10.55 15.91 -20.21
CA THR A 252 -10.38 15.64 -18.77
C THR A 252 -10.75 14.21 -18.37
N ARG A 253 -11.59 13.55 -19.18
CA ARG A 253 -11.90 12.11 -19.01
C ARG A 253 -10.77 11.30 -19.64
N LYS A 254 -10.32 10.25 -18.95
CA LYS A 254 -9.37 9.30 -19.55
C LYS A 254 -9.98 8.71 -20.83
N GLY A 255 -9.21 8.74 -21.92
CA GLY A 255 -9.64 8.20 -23.20
C GLY A 255 -9.81 6.68 -23.17
N VAL A 256 -10.26 6.10 -24.28
CA VAL A 256 -10.41 4.65 -24.46
C VAL A 256 -9.65 4.23 -25.70
N PHE A 257 -8.86 3.16 -25.60
CA PHE A 257 -7.96 2.73 -26.67
C PHE A 257 -8.15 1.25 -27.02
N PRO A 258 -8.21 0.88 -28.31
CA PRO A 258 -8.51 -0.50 -28.73
C PRO A 258 -7.23 -1.37 -28.73
N TYR A 259 -6.68 -1.66 -27.54
CA TYR A 259 -5.40 -2.34 -27.37
C TYR A 259 -5.27 -3.66 -28.15
N GLU A 260 -6.30 -4.52 -28.15
CA GLU A 260 -6.26 -5.82 -28.83
C GLU A 260 -6.43 -5.73 -30.35
N TYR A 261 -6.96 -4.61 -30.82
CA TYR A 261 -7.04 -4.32 -32.24
C TYR A 261 -5.67 -3.91 -32.80
N ILE A 262 -4.88 -3.13 -32.05
CA ILE A 262 -3.55 -2.67 -32.47
C ILE A 262 -2.52 -3.79 -32.29
N ASP A 263 -2.53 -4.75 -33.22
CA ASP A 263 -1.62 -5.90 -33.27
C ASP A 263 -0.49 -5.75 -34.30
N ASN A 264 -0.47 -4.66 -35.08
CA ASN A 264 0.61 -4.29 -35.98
C ASN A 264 0.68 -2.76 -36.19
N VAL A 265 1.80 -2.25 -36.71
CA VAL A 265 2.06 -0.81 -36.89
C VAL A 265 1.17 -0.23 -38.00
N ASP A 266 0.84 -1.01 -39.03
CA ASP A 266 0.10 -0.52 -40.19
C ASP A 266 -1.32 -0.04 -39.83
N LYS A 267 -1.92 -0.64 -38.79
CA LYS A 267 -3.21 -0.22 -38.24
C LYS A 267 -3.21 1.22 -37.74
N LEU A 268 -2.05 1.76 -37.33
CA LEU A 268 -1.96 3.17 -36.92
C LEU A 268 -2.20 4.14 -38.10
N ASN A 269 -2.09 3.68 -39.34
CA ASN A 269 -2.36 4.49 -40.53
C ASN A 269 -3.84 4.46 -40.95
N GLU A 270 -4.70 3.69 -40.28
CA GLU A 270 -6.13 3.66 -40.59
C GLU A 270 -6.79 5.01 -40.31
N THR A 271 -7.63 5.47 -41.23
CA THR A 271 -8.26 6.80 -41.21
C THR A 271 -9.67 6.81 -40.63
N SER A 272 -10.05 5.72 -39.95
CA SER A 272 -11.35 5.59 -39.31
C SER A 272 -11.21 4.96 -37.93
N LEU A 273 -12.06 5.38 -37.00
CA LEU A 273 -12.17 4.72 -35.71
C LEU A 273 -12.67 3.27 -35.89
N PRO A 274 -12.02 2.27 -35.28
CA PRO A 274 -12.45 0.87 -35.37
C PRO A 274 -13.90 0.66 -34.90
N PRO A 275 -14.57 -0.40 -35.36
CA PRO A 275 -15.89 -0.74 -34.89
C PRO A 275 -15.88 -1.10 -33.40
N ARG A 276 -17.02 -0.96 -32.72
CA ARG A 276 -17.14 -1.14 -31.27
C ARG A 276 -16.61 -2.49 -30.78
N GLU A 277 -16.80 -3.55 -31.56
CA GLU A 277 -16.37 -4.91 -31.25
C GLU A 277 -14.84 -5.03 -31.15
N ALA A 278 -14.09 -4.14 -31.83
CA ALA A 278 -12.64 -4.10 -31.80
C ALA A 278 -12.07 -3.56 -30.48
N PHE A 279 -12.91 -2.97 -29.62
CA PHE A 279 -12.51 -2.50 -28.28
C PHE A 279 -12.74 -3.57 -27.19
N TYR A 280 -12.95 -4.83 -27.56
CA TYR A 280 -13.01 -5.93 -26.60
C TYR A 280 -11.70 -6.05 -25.81
N SER A 281 -11.83 -6.32 -24.50
CA SER A 281 -10.68 -6.58 -23.63
C SER A 281 -10.79 -7.96 -22.99
N SER A 282 -9.89 -8.86 -23.35
CA SER A 282 -9.66 -10.17 -22.72
C SER A 282 -9.22 -10.06 -21.25
N LEU A 283 -8.65 -8.91 -20.84
CA LEU A 283 -8.26 -8.64 -19.46
C LEU A 283 -9.48 -8.51 -18.55
N THR A 284 -10.52 -7.81 -19.01
CA THR A 284 -11.77 -7.59 -18.28
C THR A 284 -12.85 -8.61 -18.64
N GLY A 285 -12.76 -9.21 -19.83
CA GLY A 285 -13.78 -10.07 -20.45
C GLY A 285 -14.99 -9.28 -20.95
N GLU A 286 -14.81 -8.00 -21.29
CA GLU A 286 -15.90 -7.06 -21.57
C GLU A 286 -15.65 -6.32 -22.89
N SER A 287 -16.74 -6.00 -23.59
CA SER A 287 -16.74 -5.02 -24.68
C SER A 287 -16.87 -3.61 -24.12
N ILE A 288 -16.43 -2.61 -24.87
CA ILE A 288 -16.58 -1.20 -24.51
C ILE A 288 -18.05 -0.81 -24.27
N SER A 289 -18.30 0.08 -23.31
CA SER A 289 -19.62 0.63 -23.06
C SER A 289 -20.09 1.56 -24.19
N ASP A 290 -21.40 1.74 -24.35
CA ASP A 290 -21.95 2.68 -25.34
C ASP A 290 -21.45 4.11 -25.09
N ASP A 291 -21.41 4.53 -23.83
CA ASP A 291 -20.96 5.86 -23.42
C ASP A 291 -19.47 6.08 -23.70
N ASP A 292 -18.63 5.07 -23.49
CA ASP A 292 -17.19 5.13 -23.78
C ASP A 292 -16.94 5.17 -25.29
N PHE A 293 -17.65 4.35 -26.08
CA PHE A 293 -17.49 4.35 -27.53
C PHE A 293 -18.00 5.67 -28.16
N GLN A 294 -19.11 6.21 -27.66
CA GLN A 294 -19.58 7.54 -28.06
C GLN A 294 -18.58 8.62 -27.69
N HIS A 295 -17.93 8.51 -26.52
CA HIS A 295 -16.87 9.42 -26.11
C HIS A 295 -15.67 9.36 -27.06
N ALA A 296 -15.20 8.17 -27.44
CA ALA A 296 -14.14 7.99 -28.43
C ALA A 296 -14.49 8.63 -29.78
N THR A 297 -15.72 8.41 -30.24
CA THR A 297 -16.26 8.98 -31.48
C THR A 297 -16.29 10.50 -31.43
N ASN A 298 -16.73 11.08 -30.32
CA ASN A 298 -16.75 12.53 -30.12
C ASN A 298 -15.35 13.12 -30.14
N VAL A 299 -14.38 12.48 -29.48
CA VAL A 299 -12.97 12.92 -29.50
C VAL A 299 -12.41 12.87 -30.92
N TRP A 300 -12.64 11.76 -31.65
CA TRP A 300 -12.21 11.61 -33.03
C TRP A 300 -12.70 12.75 -33.93
N GLN A 301 -13.99 13.06 -33.86
CA GLN A 301 -14.62 14.09 -34.69
C GLN A 301 -14.23 15.51 -34.26
N ARG A 302 -14.28 15.81 -32.96
CA ARG A 302 -14.10 17.17 -32.42
C ARG A 302 -12.66 17.68 -32.59
N PHE A 303 -11.68 16.78 -32.51
CA PHE A 303 -10.26 17.10 -32.67
C PHE A 303 -9.72 16.83 -34.08
N CYS A 304 -10.61 16.57 -35.05
CA CYS A 304 -10.26 16.33 -36.45
C CYS A 304 -9.14 15.29 -36.61
N ILE A 305 -9.32 14.13 -36.00
CA ILE A 305 -8.29 13.08 -35.97
C ILE A 305 -8.27 12.36 -37.32
N ASP A 306 -7.12 12.38 -37.97
CA ASP A 306 -6.95 11.84 -39.33
C ASP A 306 -6.61 10.35 -39.33
N THR A 307 -5.83 9.88 -38.36
CA THR A 307 -5.37 8.49 -38.27
C THR A 307 -5.46 7.91 -36.87
N LEU A 308 -5.49 6.57 -36.75
CA LEU A 308 -5.42 5.89 -35.44
C LEU A 308 -4.12 6.20 -34.68
N GLY A 309 -3.03 6.45 -35.40
CA GLY A 309 -1.78 6.94 -34.81
C GLY A 309 -1.97 8.28 -34.12
N ASP A 310 -2.68 9.22 -34.75
CA ASP A 310 -2.91 10.55 -34.19
C ASP A 310 -3.88 10.49 -33.00
N TYR A 311 -4.84 9.56 -33.04
CA TYR A 311 -5.66 9.20 -31.88
C TYR A 311 -4.80 8.69 -30.72
N SER A 312 -3.86 7.78 -31.01
CA SER A 312 -2.93 7.22 -30.03
C SER A 312 -2.03 8.28 -29.41
N ASP A 313 -1.52 9.23 -30.18
CA ASP A 313 -0.65 10.29 -29.67
C ASP A 313 -1.41 11.27 -28.78
N LEU A 314 -2.66 11.61 -29.14
CA LEU A 314 -3.51 12.43 -28.28
C LEU A 314 -3.87 11.67 -26.99
N TYR A 315 -4.21 10.39 -27.09
CA TYR A 315 -4.49 9.52 -25.94
C TYR A 315 -3.30 9.49 -24.98
N LEU A 316 -2.10 9.20 -25.49
CA LEU A 316 -0.88 9.13 -24.71
C LEU A 316 -0.51 10.48 -24.08
N LYS A 317 -0.71 11.59 -24.81
CA LYS A 317 -0.53 12.94 -24.27
C LYS A 317 -1.43 13.19 -23.06
N ILE A 318 -2.71 12.84 -23.16
CA ILE A 318 -3.68 13.01 -22.08
C ILE A 318 -3.28 12.19 -20.86
N ASP A 319 -2.92 10.92 -21.04
CA ASP A 319 -2.53 10.04 -19.93
C ASP A 319 -1.29 10.57 -19.18
N VAL A 320 -0.26 11.03 -19.89
CA VAL A 320 0.94 11.62 -19.29
C VAL A 320 0.63 12.91 -18.52
N LEU A 321 -0.19 13.81 -19.09
CA LEU A 321 -0.51 15.09 -18.45
C LEU A 321 -1.44 14.91 -17.24
N LEU A 322 -2.41 13.99 -17.33
CA LEU A 322 -3.25 13.61 -16.20
C LEU A 322 -2.44 12.98 -15.07
N LEU A 323 -1.48 12.10 -15.40
CA LEU A 323 -0.56 11.53 -14.41
C LEU A 323 0.26 12.64 -13.73
N ALA A 324 0.77 13.60 -14.49
CA ALA A 324 1.51 14.73 -13.95
C ALA A 324 0.66 15.57 -12.98
N ASP A 325 -0.56 15.96 -13.37
CA ASP A 325 -1.47 16.72 -12.51
C ASP A 325 -1.83 15.92 -11.25
N VAL A 326 -2.19 14.64 -11.37
CA VAL A 326 -2.53 13.77 -10.25
C VAL A 326 -1.38 13.67 -9.25
N PHE A 327 -0.17 13.39 -9.74
CA PHE A 327 0.96 13.17 -8.85
C PHE A 327 1.49 14.49 -8.25
N GLU A 328 1.47 15.62 -8.97
CA GLU A 328 1.83 16.92 -8.41
C GLU A 328 0.83 17.37 -7.32
N ASN A 329 -0.48 17.16 -7.51
CA ASN A 329 -1.48 17.42 -6.48
C ASN A 329 -1.27 16.51 -5.25
N PHE A 330 -0.89 15.25 -5.46
CA PHE A 330 -0.52 14.33 -4.39
C PHE A 330 0.74 14.82 -3.65
N ARG A 331 1.77 15.28 -4.36
CA ARG A 331 2.98 15.88 -3.76
C ARG A 331 2.63 17.09 -2.90
N ASP A 332 1.82 18.01 -3.42
CA ASP A 332 1.38 19.21 -2.69
C ASP A 332 0.65 18.85 -1.40
N THR A 333 -0.26 17.88 -1.48
CA THR A 333 -1.01 17.39 -0.32
C THR A 333 -0.08 16.78 0.73
N CYS A 334 0.86 15.93 0.31
CA CYS A 334 1.86 15.31 1.18
C CYS A 334 2.78 16.32 1.87
N ILE A 335 3.25 17.32 1.12
CA ILE A 335 4.10 18.38 1.67
C ILE A 335 3.30 19.24 2.66
N LYS A 336 2.05 19.57 2.34
CA LYS A 336 1.18 20.33 3.25
C LYS A 336 0.89 19.56 4.54
N SER A 337 0.59 18.27 4.44
CA SER A 337 0.17 17.46 5.59
C SER A 337 1.33 16.98 6.47
N TYR A 338 2.50 16.68 5.89
CA TYR A 338 3.62 16.06 6.62
C TYR A 338 4.96 16.79 6.45
N GLY A 339 5.05 17.78 5.55
CA GLY A 339 6.28 18.52 5.27
C GLY A 339 7.39 17.65 4.68
N LEU A 340 7.03 16.63 3.92
CA LEU A 340 7.94 15.74 3.18
C LEU A 340 7.43 15.60 1.75
N ASP A 341 8.34 15.63 0.78
CA ASP A 341 8.00 15.42 -0.64
C ASP A 341 8.08 13.92 -1.00
N PRO A 342 6.97 13.29 -1.43
CA PRO A 342 6.94 11.87 -1.75
C PRO A 342 7.81 11.51 -2.97
N ALA A 343 8.19 12.48 -3.81
CA ALA A 343 9.05 12.22 -4.96
C ALA A 343 10.49 11.76 -4.60
N HIS A 344 10.91 11.92 -3.34
CA HIS A 344 12.18 11.36 -2.85
C HIS A 344 12.14 9.85 -2.60
N TYR A 345 10.94 9.25 -2.56
CA TYR A 345 10.71 7.89 -2.10
C TYR A 345 10.47 6.94 -3.27
N TYR A 346 10.50 5.65 -2.98
CA TYR A 346 10.17 4.60 -3.97
C TYR A 346 8.71 4.13 -3.85
N THR A 347 8.12 4.24 -2.66
CA THR A 347 6.77 3.76 -2.36
C THR A 347 6.13 4.61 -1.25
N LEU A 348 4.80 4.60 -1.16
CA LEU A 348 4.09 5.27 -0.08
C LEU A 348 4.41 4.70 1.31
N PRO A 349 4.59 3.38 1.53
CA PRO A 349 5.02 2.88 2.83
C PRO A 349 6.38 3.39 3.30
N GLY A 350 7.33 3.59 2.38
CA GLY A 350 8.61 4.23 2.71
C GLY A 350 8.43 5.68 3.15
N TYR A 351 7.63 6.44 2.39
CA TYR A 351 7.26 7.82 2.72
C TYR A 351 6.55 7.92 4.08
N THR A 352 5.59 7.04 4.32
CA THR A 352 4.80 6.98 5.56
C THR A 352 5.68 6.74 6.77
N TRP A 353 6.63 5.81 6.66
CA TRP A 353 7.54 5.49 7.76
C TRP A 353 8.33 6.72 8.20
N ASP A 354 8.90 7.45 7.24
CA ASP A 354 9.65 8.69 7.53
C ASP A 354 8.74 9.82 8.03
N ALA A 355 7.51 9.94 7.52
CA ALA A 355 6.54 10.91 8.01
C ALA A 355 6.16 10.64 9.48
N MET A 356 5.99 9.36 9.84
CA MET A 356 5.72 8.92 11.21
C MET A 356 6.92 9.20 12.13
N LEU A 357 8.15 8.84 11.70
CA LEU A 357 9.36 9.11 12.48
C LEU A 357 9.56 10.61 12.71
N LYS A 358 9.34 11.44 11.68
CA LYS A 358 9.44 12.89 11.78
C LYS A 358 8.42 13.46 12.77
N TYR A 359 7.19 12.96 12.75
CA TYR A 359 6.13 13.45 13.62
C TYR A 359 6.33 13.05 15.09
N THR A 360 6.79 11.82 15.33
CA THR A 360 6.89 11.25 16.68
C THR A 360 8.24 11.49 17.36
N ASP A 361 9.31 11.77 16.60
CA ASP A 361 10.71 11.80 17.04
C ASP A 361 11.13 10.52 17.80
N ILE A 362 10.40 9.41 17.57
CA ILE A 362 10.64 8.15 18.28
C ILE A 362 11.98 7.55 17.85
N ARG A 363 12.70 6.98 18.83
CA ARG A 363 13.94 6.25 18.60
C ARG A 363 13.74 4.78 18.96
N PHE A 364 13.80 3.92 17.96
CA PHE A 364 13.71 2.48 18.14
C PHE A 364 15.08 1.90 18.49
N GLU A 365 15.14 1.14 19.58
CA GLU A 365 16.24 0.21 19.79
C GLU A 365 16.14 -0.94 18.79
N LEU A 366 17.26 -1.29 18.18
CA LEU A 366 17.35 -2.48 17.32
C LEU A 366 17.83 -3.66 18.17
N LEU A 367 17.12 -4.79 18.07
CA LEU A 367 17.51 -6.02 18.76
C LEU A 367 18.86 -6.51 18.22
N THR A 368 19.87 -6.59 19.09
CA THR A 368 21.21 -7.09 18.77
C THR A 368 21.40 -8.56 19.13
N ASP A 369 20.59 -9.08 20.05
CA ASP A 369 20.53 -10.49 20.41
C ASP A 369 19.62 -11.27 19.43
N ILE A 370 20.19 -12.28 18.78
CA ILE A 370 19.47 -13.14 17.84
C ILE A 370 18.35 -13.94 18.53
N ASP A 371 18.51 -14.31 19.79
CA ASP A 371 17.50 -15.05 20.54
C ASP A 371 16.27 -14.18 20.79
N MET A 372 16.45 -12.89 21.08
CA MET A 372 15.34 -11.93 21.19
C MET A 372 14.60 -11.79 19.86
N VAL A 373 15.34 -11.71 18.75
CA VAL A 373 14.74 -11.64 17.41
C VAL A 373 13.90 -12.88 17.12
N MET A 374 14.47 -14.07 17.29
CA MET A 374 13.76 -15.33 17.05
C MET A 374 12.56 -15.50 18.00
N PHE A 375 12.69 -15.05 19.25
CA PHE A 375 11.61 -15.05 20.24
C PHE A 375 10.44 -14.18 19.80
N VAL A 376 10.70 -12.93 19.38
CA VAL A 376 9.67 -12.03 18.85
C VAL A 376 9.05 -12.59 17.57
N GLU A 377 9.85 -13.14 16.65
CA GLU A 377 9.35 -13.75 15.41
C GLU A 377 8.40 -14.93 15.67
N ARG A 378 8.67 -15.76 16.69
CA ARG A 378 7.76 -16.83 17.12
C ARG A 378 6.44 -16.28 17.69
N GLY A 379 6.46 -15.07 18.24
CA GLY A 379 5.29 -14.32 18.69
C GLY A 379 4.41 -13.78 17.56
N ILE A 380 4.95 -13.64 16.36
CA ILE A 380 4.23 -13.03 15.22
C ILE A 380 3.16 -13.98 14.69
N ARG A 381 1.90 -13.62 14.93
CA ARG A 381 0.73 -14.34 14.41
C ARG A 381 -0.33 -13.32 13.98
N GLY A 382 -0.61 -13.29 12.67
CA GLY A 382 -1.65 -12.42 12.08
C GLY A 382 -3.06 -12.67 12.62
N GLY A 383 -4.02 -11.91 12.09
CA GLY A 383 -5.44 -12.04 12.43
C GLY A 383 -5.99 -13.45 12.18
N LEU A 384 -6.89 -13.89 13.07
CA LEU A 384 -7.57 -15.17 12.93
C LEU A 384 -8.54 -15.10 11.74
N SER A 385 -8.55 -16.13 10.89
CA SER A 385 -9.59 -16.29 9.87
C SER A 385 -10.10 -17.72 9.89
N GLN A 386 -11.37 -17.87 10.23
CA GLN A 386 -11.99 -19.15 10.50
C GLN A 386 -13.45 -19.14 10.07
N CYS A 387 -13.89 -20.30 9.57
CA CYS A 387 -15.29 -20.60 9.30
C CYS A 387 -15.71 -21.67 10.31
N SER A 388 -16.45 -21.28 11.34
CA SER A 388 -16.87 -22.18 12.43
C SER A 388 -18.15 -22.92 12.05
N TYR A 389 -19.06 -22.26 11.33
CA TYR A 389 -20.26 -22.87 10.76
C TYR A 389 -20.32 -22.62 9.26
N ARG A 390 -20.82 -23.59 8.51
CA ARG A 390 -20.81 -23.52 7.04
C ARG A 390 -22.07 -22.96 6.43
N TYR A 391 -23.19 -22.99 7.15
CA TYR A 391 -24.47 -22.49 6.66
C TYR A 391 -25.33 -21.93 7.80
N ALA A 392 -26.03 -20.85 7.53
CA ALA A 392 -27.09 -20.34 8.39
C ALA A 392 -28.13 -19.57 7.56
N ARG A 393 -29.39 -19.64 7.99
CA ARG A 393 -30.50 -18.84 7.48
C ARG A 393 -31.20 -18.15 8.64
N ALA A 394 -31.38 -16.84 8.53
CA ALA A 394 -32.05 -16.02 9.53
C ALA A 394 -33.58 -16.13 9.42
N ASN A 395 -34.26 -16.19 10.56
CA ASN A 395 -35.70 -15.95 10.71
C ASN A 395 -35.93 -14.53 11.25
N ASN A 396 -35.60 -13.54 10.43
CA ASN A 396 -35.60 -12.13 10.81
C ASN A 396 -37.00 -11.53 10.70
N LYS A 397 -37.50 -10.86 11.76
CA LYS A 397 -38.84 -10.24 11.82
C LYS A 397 -39.13 -9.24 10.69
N TYR A 398 -38.10 -8.63 10.15
CA TYR A 398 -38.21 -7.62 9.10
C TYR A 398 -38.10 -8.24 7.69
N ALA A 399 -37.78 -9.52 7.58
CA ALA A 399 -37.69 -10.21 6.29
C ALA A 399 -39.09 -10.65 5.80
N PRO A 400 -39.36 -10.61 4.47
CA PRO A 400 -40.62 -11.10 3.91
C PRO A 400 -40.88 -12.59 4.19
N SER A 401 -39.82 -13.37 4.41
CA SER A 401 -39.87 -14.80 4.71
C SER A 401 -39.98 -15.12 6.21
N TYR A 402 -40.32 -14.13 7.05
CA TYR A 402 -40.42 -14.32 8.49
C TYR A 402 -41.51 -15.32 8.86
N ASP A 403 -41.16 -16.27 9.72
CA ASP A 403 -42.06 -17.27 10.27
C ASP A 403 -42.28 -16.97 11.77
N PRO A 404 -43.45 -16.44 12.16
CA PRO A 404 -43.73 -16.09 13.55
C PRO A 404 -43.85 -17.32 14.47
N SER A 405 -43.92 -18.54 13.92
CA SER A 405 -43.93 -19.78 14.71
C SER A 405 -42.54 -20.18 15.20
N LYS A 406 -41.47 -19.59 14.64
CA LYS A 406 -40.08 -19.89 14.98
C LYS A 406 -39.46 -18.74 15.78
N PRO A 407 -38.45 -19.02 16.62
CA PRO A 407 -37.71 -17.96 17.29
C PRO A 407 -37.10 -17.02 16.25
N SER A 408 -37.03 -15.74 16.62
CA SER A 408 -36.46 -14.71 15.73
C SER A 408 -34.94 -14.80 15.76
N THR A 409 -34.34 -14.91 14.59
CA THR A 409 -32.88 -14.98 14.44
C THR A 409 -32.37 -13.97 13.42
N TYR A 410 -31.19 -13.44 13.69
CA TYR A 410 -30.58 -12.37 12.91
C TYR A 410 -29.16 -12.75 12.53
N LEU A 411 -28.79 -12.50 11.27
CA LEU A 411 -27.42 -12.59 10.80
C LEU A 411 -26.80 -11.18 10.81
N MET A 412 -25.78 -10.98 11.64
CA MET A 412 -25.10 -9.70 11.77
C MET A 412 -23.65 -9.82 11.34
N TYR A 413 -23.16 -8.84 10.57
CA TYR A 413 -21.77 -8.77 10.15
C TYR A 413 -21.09 -7.55 10.77
N PHE A 414 -20.47 -7.75 11.92
CA PHE A 414 -19.77 -6.68 12.64
C PHE A 414 -18.29 -6.64 12.26
N ASP A 415 -17.77 -5.43 12.05
CA ASP A 415 -16.37 -5.15 11.70
C ASP A 415 -15.85 -4.00 12.56
N VAL A 416 -14.64 -4.15 13.12
CA VAL A 416 -14.05 -3.11 13.95
C VAL A 416 -13.52 -1.98 13.09
N ASN A 417 -13.96 -0.75 13.36
CA ASN A 417 -13.41 0.44 12.75
C ASN A 417 -11.91 0.59 13.07
N ASN A 418 -11.06 0.41 12.05
CA ASN A 418 -9.63 0.66 12.12
C ASN A 418 -8.94 -0.07 13.29
N LEU A 419 -9.16 -1.39 13.39
CA LEU A 419 -8.65 -2.22 14.49
C LEU A 419 -7.16 -2.00 14.79
N TYR A 420 -6.31 -2.05 13.75
CA TYR A 420 -4.88 -1.82 13.93
C TYR A 420 -4.57 -0.37 14.30
N GLY A 421 -5.34 0.62 13.83
CA GLY A 421 -5.21 2.01 14.26
C GLY A 421 -5.49 2.20 15.76
N TRP A 422 -6.50 1.51 16.29
CA TRP A 422 -6.73 1.47 17.73
C TRP A 422 -5.56 0.83 18.48
N ALA A 423 -5.07 -0.32 18.01
CA ALA A 423 -3.93 -1.00 18.62
C ALA A 423 -2.64 -0.16 18.55
N MET A 424 -2.43 0.54 17.44
CA MET A 424 -1.34 1.50 17.26
C MET A 424 -1.45 2.72 18.19
N SER A 425 -2.62 2.99 18.75
CA SER A 425 -2.83 4.07 19.71
C SER A 425 -2.61 3.65 21.17
N GLN A 426 -2.29 2.37 21.40
CA GLN A 426 -1.97 1.82 22.72
C GLN A 426 -0.50 2.02 23.09
N PHE A 427 -0.12 1.63 24.30
CA PHE A 427 1.28 1.59 24.72
C PHE A 427 2.02 0.53 23.90
N LEU A 428 3.05 0.97 23.17
CA LEU A 428 3.84 0.13 22.28
C LEU A 428 5.31 0.15 22.68
N PRO A 429 6.02 -0.98 22.54
CA PRO A 429 7.46 -1.06 22.81
C PRO A 429 8.28 -0.10 21.93
N TYR A 430 9.40 0.41 22.46
CA TYR A 430 10.39 1.15 21.67
C TYR A 430 11.86 0.89 22.05
N GLY A 431 12.15 0.37 23.25
CA GLY A 431 13.53 0.09 23.65
C GLY A 431 13.69 -0.53 25.04
N GLU A 432 14.94 -0.55 25.52
CA GLU A 432 15.40 -1.12 26.79
C GLU A 432 15.06 -2.61 26.93
N PHE A 433 15.37 -3.38 25.88
CA PHE A 433 15.04 -4.81 25.84
C PHE A 433 15.97 -5.63 26.71
N GLN A 434 15.42 -6.35 27.68
CA GLN A 434 16.19 -7.17 28.61
C GLN A 434 15.46 -8.46 28.95
N TRP A 435 16.22 -9.56 29.02
CA TRP A 435 15.73 -10.80 29.59
C TRP A 435 15.59 -10.65 31.11
N VAL A 436 14.48 -11.14 31.68
CA VAL A 436 14.28 -11.17 33.13
C VAL A 436 14.94 -12.43 33.70
N ASP A 437 15.84 -12.25 34.67
CA ASP A 437 16.61 -13.36 35.27
C ASP A 437 15.74 -14.32 36.11
N ASN A 438 14.82 -13.78 36.93
CA ASN A 438 13.94 -14.57 37.79
C ASN A 438 12.48 -14.48 37.35
N VAL A 439 11.98 -15.56 36.74
CA VAL A 439 10.61 -15.64 36.22
C VAL A 439 9.63 -16.35 37.16
N GLU A 440 10.11 -17.01 38.22
CA GLU A 440 9.29 -17.92 39.06
C GLU A 440 8.17 -17.19 39.81
N HIS A 441 8.39 -15.93 40.18
CA HIS A 441 7.45 -15.12 40.95
C HIS A 441 6.80 -13.99 40.13
N PHE A 442 6.91 -14.04 38.81
CA PHE A 442 6.39 -12.98 37.96
C PHE A 442 4.84 -13.01 37.93
N ASN A 443 4.22 -11.97 38.50
CA ASN A 443 2.77 -11.79 38.44
C ASN A 443 2.39 -10.91 37.25
N VAL A 444 1.94 -11.53 36.16
CA VAL A 444 1.47 -10.79 34.99
C VAL A 444 0.24 -9.93 35.28
N MET A 445 -0.62 -10.33 36.22
CA MET A 445 -1.87 -9.62 36.53
C MET A 445 -1.66 -8.29 37.26
N SER A 446 -0.49 -8.05 37.86
CA SER A 446 -0.18 -6.77 38.52
C SER A 446 0.32 -5.69 37.56
N VAL A 447 0.56 -6.02 36.28
CA VAL A 447 1.06 -5.06 35.29
C VAL A 447 -0.10 -4.27 34.69
N SER A 448 -0.16 -2.96 34.93
CA SER A 448 -1.18 -2.10 34.31
C SER A 448 -0.96 -1.95 32.79
N SER A 449 -2.04 -1.76 32.04
CA SER A 449 -2.00 -1.55 30.58
C SER A 449 -1.33 -0.25 30.14
N ASP A 450 -1.18 0.71 31.05
CA ASP A 450 -0.50 2.00 30.86
C ASP A 450 0.86 2.07 31.58
N SER A 451 1.36 0.92 32.07
CA SER A 451 2.69 0.81 32.63
C SER A 451 3.75 1.21 31.59
N VAL A 452 4.77 1.95 32.01
CA VAL A 452 5.94 2.29 31.18
C VAL A 452 6.74 1.03 30.82
N ILE A 453 6.63 -0.03 31.63
CA ILE A 453 7.27 -1.32 31.39
C ILE A 453 6.24 -2.34 30.91
N GLY A 454 6.55 -3.01 29.80
CA GLY A 454 5.77 -4.09 29.22
C GLY A 454 6.58 -5.38 29.07
N TYR A 455 5.87 -6.47 28.77
CA TYR A 455 6.46 -7.81 28.72
C TYR A 455 5.92 -8.67 27.57
N ILE A 456 6.80 -9.50 27.00
CA ILE A 456 6.43 -10.67 26.17
C ILE A 456 6.94 -11.92 26.89
N LEU A 457 6.09 -12.94 27.03
CA LEU A 457 6.37 -14.14 27.80
C LEU A 457 6.32 -15.39 26.91
N GLU A 458 7.19 -16.36 27.17
CA GLU A 458 7.03 -17.74 26.67
C GLU A 458 6.47 -18.62 27.79
N VAL A 459 5.26 -19.13 27.58
CA VAL A 459 4.47 -19.80 28.62
C VAL A 459 3.86 -21.11 28.14
N ASP A 460 3.62 -22.03 29.07
CA ASP A 460 2.64 -23.10 28.90
C ASP A 460 1.30 -22.64 29.44
N LEU A 461 0.25 -22.73 28.62
CA LEU A 461 -1.13 -22.40 28.99
C LEU A 461 -1.98 -23.66 28.97
N VAL A 462 -2.63 -23.94 30.08
CA VAL A 462 -3.63 -25.00 30.16
C VAL A 462 -4.99 -24.41 29.79
N TYR A 463 -5.74 -25.16 29.00
CA TYR A 463 -7.06 -24.78 28.51
C TYR A 463 -8.12 -25.72 29.13
N PRO A 464 -8.73 -25.33 30.26
CA PRO A 464 -9.61 -26.22 31.00
C PRO A 464 -10.84 -26.62 30.19
N GLN A 465 -11.21 -27.90 30.29
CA GLN A 465 -12.29 -28.50 29.50
C GLN A 465 -13.67 -27.84 29.75
N ASN A 466 -13.90 -27.32 30.96
CA ASN A 466 -15.15 -26.64 31.30
C ASN A 466 -15.38 -25.32 30.54
N TYR A 467 -14.37 -24.76 29.86
CA TYR A 467 -14.51 -23.59 29.00
C TYR A 467 -14.62 -23.93 27.52
N HIS A 468 -14.53 -25.20 27.13
CA HIS A 468 -14.47 -25.60 25.72
C HIS A 468 -15.74 -25.22 24.96
N ASP A 469 -16.91 -25.47 25.52
CA ASP A 469 -18.19 -25.12 24.88
C ASP A 469 -18.34 -23.60 24.74
N ALA A 470 -18.00 -22.85 25.80
CA ALA A 470 -18.08 -21.39 25.80
C ALA A 470 -17.13 -20.73 24.81
N HIS A 471 -15.98 -21.35 24.53
CA HIS A 471 -14.94 -20.76 23.68
C HIS A 471 -14.83 -21.38 22.28
N THR A 472 -15.70 -22.33 21.93
CA THR A 472 -15.59 -23.13 20.70
C THR A 472 -15.61 -22.28 19.43
N ASP A 473 -16.37 -21.18 19.47
CA ASP A 473 -16.61 -20.29 18.35
C ASP A 473 -15.44 -19.33 18.10
N LEU A 474 -14.71 -18.93 19.15
CA LEU A 474 -13.55 -18.03 19.08
C LEU A 474 -12.44 -18.42 20.09
N PRO A 475 -11.71 -19.52 19.88
CA PRO A 475 -10.72 -19.99 20.84
C PRO A 475 -9.53 -19.02 21.01
N PHE A 476 -9.11 -18.80 22.26
CA PHE A 476 -7.90 -18.06 22.59
C PHE A 476 -6.61 -18.73 22.08
N CYS A 477 -5.56 -17.92 21.92
CA CYS A 477 -4.19 -18.34 21.58
C CYS A 477 -4.08 -19.21 20.31
N PRO A 478 -4.53 -18.73 19.14
CA PRO A 478 -4.40 -19.47 17.90
C PRO A 478 -2.92 -19.77 17.58
N THR A 479 -2.63 -20.97 17.10
CA THR A 479 -1.28 -21.43 16.77
C THR A 479 -1.05 -21.44 15.26
N ARG A 480 0.23 -21.46 14.84
CA ARG A 480 0.63 -21.63 13.44
C ARG A 480 1.29 -22.99 13.28
N GLU A 481 0.51 -23.97 12.84
CA GLU A 481 0.93 -25.37 12.81
C GLU A 481 0.80 -25.99 11.42
N ARG A 482 1.64 -26.98 11.15
CA ARG A 482 1.54 -27.80 9.95
C ARG A 482 0.56 -28.94 10.23
N LEU A 483 -0.66 -28.81 9.71
CA LEU A 483 -1.66 -29.88 9.82
C LEU A 483 -1.17 -31.16 9.12
N PRO A 484 -1.54 -32.36 9.63
CA PRO A 484 -1.21 -33.64 8.99
C PRO A 484 -1.56 -33.65 7.50
N GLY A 485 -0.64 -34.11 6.66
CA GLY A 485 -0.82 -34.17 5.21
C GLY A 485 -0.81 -32.83 4.46
N LYS A 486 -0.58 -31.68 5.13
CA LYS A 486 -0.46 -30.37 4.47
C LYS A 486 1.01 -29.95 4.34
N ARG A 487 1.34 -29.25 3.24
CA ARG A 487 2.70 -28.73 3.00
C ARG A 487 2.99 -27.42 3.74
N ASN A 488 1.95 -26.64 4.05
CA ASN A 488 2.09 -25.29 4.59
C ASN A 488 1.49 -25.20 5.99
N ASN A 489 2.10 -24.38 6.84
CA ASN A 489 1.54 -24.04 8.14
C ASN A 489 0.23 -23.26 7.95
N LYS A 490 -0.76 -23.54 8.80
CA LYS A 490 -2.03 -22.82 8.88
C LYS A 490 -2.23 -22.26 10.28
N HIS A 491 -2.93 -21.13 10.35
CA HIS A 491 -3.49 -20.65 11.60
C HIS A 491 -4.58 -21.62 12.03
N SER A 492 -4.46 -22.14 13.24
CA SER A 492 -5.41 -23.05 13.86
C SER A 492 -5.84 -22.47 15.19
N ALA A 493 -7.14 -22.30 15.40
CA ALA A 493 -7.69 -22.02 16.72
C ALA A 493 -8.13 -23.35 17.32
N THR A 494 -7.45 -23.80 18.38
CA THR A 494 -7.74 -25.06 19.05
C THR A 494 -8.00 -24.80 20.52
N LEU A 495 -8.78 -25.68 21.15
CA LEU A 495 -9.05 -25.68 22.59
C LEU A 495 -8.03 -26.52 23.38
N TYR A 496 -6.94 -26.94 22.74
CA TYR A 496 -5.86 -27.69 23.40
C TYR A 496 -5.00 -26.78 24.29
N ASP A 497 -4.28 -27.40 25.21
CA ASP A 497 -3.17 -26.75 25.90
C ASP A 497 -2.16 -26.17 24.89
N LYS A 498 -1.51 -25.09 25.28
CA LYS A 498 -0.51 -24.40 24.47
C LYS A 498 0.83 -24.56 25.15
N GLU A 499 1.79 -25.11 24.44
CA GLU A 499 3.15 -25.29 24.93
C GLU A 499 4.08 -24.22 24.37
N ARG A 500 4.94 -23.65 25.21
CA ARG A 500 5.97 -22.65 24.84
C ARG A 500 5.41 -21.54 23.95
N TYR A 501 4.22 -21.08 24.26
CA TYR A 501 3.50 -20.06 23.51
C TYR A 501 4.06 -18.69 23.86
N VAL A 502 4.50 -17.94 22.85
CA VAL A 502 5.05 -16.59 23.03
C VAL A 502 3.90 -15.58 22.96
N ILE A 503 3.60 -14.85 24.03
CA ILE A 503 2.40 -14.00 24.15
C ILE A 503 2.73 -12.63 24.75
N HIS A 504 2.02 -11.59 24.31
CA HIS A 504 2.08 -10.27 24.93
C HIS A 504 1.34 -10.26 26.28
N TYR A 505 1.88 -9.57 27.30
CA TYR A 505 1.34 -9.62 28.66
C TYR A 505 -0.17 -9.32 28.76
N ARG A 506 -0.68 -8.33 28.01
CA ARG A 506 -2.11 -7.98 28.01
C ARG A 506 -3.00 -9.11 27.48
N ASN A 507 -2.57 -9.82 26.44
CA ASN A 507 -3.32 -10.95 25.92
C ASN A 507 -3.30 -12.11 26.92
N LEU A 508 -2.18 -12.30 27.63
CA LEU A 508 -2.08 -13.30 28.68
C LEU A 508 -3.02 -12.98 29.84
N GLN A 509 -3.12 -11.71 30.25
CA GLN A 509 -4.09 -11.26 31.27
C GLN A 509 -5.52 -11.60 30.87
N GLN A 510 -5.91 -11.27 29.63
CA GLN A 510 -7.24 -11.60 29.10
C GLN A 510 -7.49 -13.12 29.09
N CYS A 511 -6.50 -13.93 28.68
CA CYS A 511 -6.62 -15.38 28.73
C CYS A 511 -6.87 -15.88 30.16
N ILE A 512 -6.16 -15.34 31.15
CA ILE A 512 -6.32 -15.70 32.56
C ILE A 512 -7.69 -15.29 33.11
N GLN A 513 -8.15 -14.09 32.76
CA GLN A 513 -9.48 -13.59 33.14
C GLN A 513 -10.61 -14.48 32.60
N HIS A 514 -10.42 -15.07 31.41
CA HIS A 514 -11.34 -16.03 30.81
C HIS A 514 -11.02 -17.50 31.12
N GLY A 515 -10.25 -17.77 32.19
CA GLY A 515 -10.16 -19.11 32.78
C GLY A 515 -9.04 -20.01 32.27
N LEU A 516 -8.19 -19.55 31.35
CA LEU A 516 -6.93 -20.25 31.07
C LEU A 516 -5.96 -20.04 32.25
N HIS A 517 -5.06 -20.98 32.52
CA HIS A 517 -4.06 -20.80 33.57
C HIS A 517 -2.65 -21.10 33.07
N VAL A 518 -1.69 -20.33 33.59
CA VAL A 518 -0.27 -20.50 33.29
C VAL A 518 0.25 -21.68 34.08
N LYS A 519 0.72 -22.71 33.38
CA LYS A 519 1.38 -23.87 33.99
C LYS A 519 2.85 -23.60 34.26
N LYS A 520 3.51 -22.89 33.35
CA LYS A 520 4.94 -22.58 33.45
C LYS A 520 5.28 -21.32 32.66
N ILE A 521 6.16 -20.49 33.21
CA ILE A 521 6.84 -19.41 32.49
C ILE A 521 8.28 -19.86 32.23
N TYR A 522 8.73 -19.78 30.98
CA TYR A 522 10.08 -20.16 30.58
C TYR A 522 11.02 -18.95 30.54
N ARG A 523 10.58 -17.87 29.89
CA ARG A 523 11.37 -16.67 29.65
C ARG A 523 10.45 -15.48 29.53
N ILE A 524 10.96 -14.32 29.94
CA ILE A 524 10.25 -13.03 29.86
C ILE A 524 11.20 -12.01 29.23
N LEU A 525 10.75 -11.38 28.16
CA LEU A 525 11.39 -10.22 27.56
C LEU A 525 10.70 -8.95 28.09
N GLN A 526 11.42 -8.15 28.85
CA GLN A 526 10.99 -6.85 29.33
C GLN A 526 11.36 -5.75 28.31
N PHE A 527 10.54 -4.70 28.23
CA PHE A 527 10.82 -3.51 27.43
C PHE A 527 10.13 -2.26 27.97
N THR A 528 10.62 -1.09 27.57
CA THR A 528 9.90 0.17 27.75
C THR A 528 8.87 0.38 26.64
N GLN A 529 7.71 0.92 27.02
CA GLN A 529 6.59 1.19 26.14
C GLN A 529 5.92 2.53 26.47
N SER A 530 5.33 3.16 25.46
CA SER A 530 4.55 4.40 25.61
C SER A 530 3.55 4.52 24.45
N PRO A 531 2.53 5.39 24.51
CA PRO A 531 1.57 5.58 23.42
C PRO A 531 2.14 6.48 22.31
N TRP A 532 3.40 6.30 21.94
CA TRP A 532 4.16 7.21 21.05
C TRP A 532 3.54 7.38 19.66
N LEU A 533 2.79 6.39 19.16
CA LEU A 533 2.16 6.44 17.84
C LEU A 533 0.74 7.04 17.86
N ARG A 534 0.11 7.20 19.04
CA ARG A 534 -1.26 7.70 19.18
C ARG A 534 -1.47 9.04 18.48
N GLY A 535 -0.58 10.00 18.73
CA GLY A 535 -0.70 11.34 18.14
C GLY A 535 -0.68 11.34 16.61
N TYR A 536 0.06 10.42 15.99
CA TYR A 536 0.12 10.29 14.53
C TYR A 536 -1.17 9.68 13.95
N ILE A 537 -1.74 8.66 14.63
CA ILE A 537 -3.03 8.07 14.24
C ILE A 537 -4.16 9.10 14.35
N GLU A 538 -4.18 9.88 15.43
CA GLU A 538 -5.14 10.97 15.62
C GLU A 538 -5.00 12.05 14.54
N LEU A 539 -3.77 12.45 14.20
CA LEU A 539 -3.49 13.39 13.13
C LEU A 539 -4.10 12.92 11.80
N ASN A 540 -3.79 11.69 11.39
CA ASN A 540 -4.31 11.11 10.14
C ASN A 540 -5.83 10.95 10.17
N THR A 541 -6.41 10.66 11.34
CA THR A 541 -7.86 10.59 11.52
C THR A 541 -8.51 11.96 11.31
N ARG A 542 -7.93 13.04 11.88
CA ARG A 542 -8.38 14.41 11.65
C ARG A 542 -8.28 14.79 10.18
N PHE A 543 -7.14 14.52 9.53
CA PHE A 543 -6.98 14.77 8.09
C PHE A 543 -8.02 14.03 7.25
N ARG A 544 -8.36 12.79 7.61
CA ARG A 544 -9.41 12.00 6.95
C ARG A 544 -10.81 12.60 7.17
N MET A 545 -11.09 13.18 8.32
CA MET A 545 -12.36 13.86 8.61
C MET A 545 -12.52 15.15 7.79
N PHE A 546 -11.44 15.93 7.65
CA PHE A 546 -11.43 17.19 6.89
C PHE A 546 -11.20 17.04 5.39
N ALA A 547 -10.91 15.83 4.91
CA ALA A 547 -10.69 15.55 3.50
C ALA A 547 -11.96 15.79 2.68
N ASN A 548 -11.84 16.58 1.61
CA ASN A 548 -12.96 16.97 0.76
C ASN A 548 -13.24 15.98 -0.38
N ASN A 549 -12.31 15.08 -0.68
CA ASN A 549 -12.42 14.08 -1.74
C ASN A 549 -12.11 12.67 -1.22
N GLU A 550 -12.53 11.65 -1.98
CA GLU A 550 -12.33 10.25 -1.60
C GLU A 550 -10.85 9.84 -1.64
N PHE A 551 -10.07 10.44 -2.54
CA PHE A 551 -8.63 10.20 -2.66
C PHE A 551 -7.89 10.48 -1.34
N GLU A 552 -8.04 11.68 -0.79
CA GLU A 552 -7.41 12.09 0.46
C GLU A 552 -7.86 11.20 1.62
N LYS A 553 -9.16 10.85 1.68
CA LYS A 553 -9.69 9.93 2.70
C LYS A 553 -9.01 8.55 2.64
N ASN A 554 -8.79 8.04 1.42
CA ASN A 554 -8.12 6.77 1.19
C ASN A 554 -6.61 6.84 1.47
N LEU A 555 -5.97 7.96 1.12
CA LEU A 555 -4.57 8.23 1.42
C LEU A 555 -4.30 8.16 2.93
N TYR A 556 -5.01 8.95 3.72
CA TYR A 556 -4.79 9.00 5.17
C TYR A 556 -5.09 7.67 5.87
N LYS A 557 -6.05 6.89 5.36
CA LYS A 557 -6.28 5.51 5.80
C LYS A 557 -5.07 4.62 5.49
N LEU A 558 -4.53 4.72 4.29
CA LEU A 558 -3.39 3.92 3.85
C LEU A 558 -2.10 4.28 4.62
N MET A 559 -1.91 5.56 4.98
CA MET A 559 -0.80 6.01 5.82
C MET A 559 -0.78 5.26 7.16
N ASN A 560 -1.92 5.11 7.84
CA ASN A 560 -1.97 4.34 9.08
C ASN A 560 -1.57 2.86 8.86
N ASN A 561 -2.17 2.21 7.86
CA ASN A 561 -1.92 0.79 7.57
C ASN A 561 -0.46 0.52 7.15
N ALA A 562 0.16 1.48 6.45
CA ALA A 562 1.51 1.34 5.96
C ALA A 562 2.55 1.35 7.08
N VAL A 563 2.33 2.09 8.18
CA VAL A 563 3.21 2.05 9.37
C VAL A 563 3.29 0.63 9.91
N PHE A 564 2.13 0.00 10.16
CA PHE A 564 2.07 -1.38 10.62
C PHE A 564 2.82 -2.33 9.66
N GLY A 565 2.55 -2.24 8.36
CA GLY A 565 3.24 -3.08 7.35
C GLY A 565 4.76 -2.95 7.38
N LYS A 566 5.29 -1.76 7.67
CA LYS A 566 6.74 -1.51 7.77
C LYS A 566 7.37 -2.11 9.01
N THR A 567 6.64 -2.21 10.12
CA THR A 567 7.11 -2.94 11.32
C THR A 567 7.21 -4.44 11.08
N MET A 568 6.43 -4.98 10.15
CA MET A 568 6.34 -6.41 9.83
C MET A 568 7.19 -6.84 8.61
N GLU A 569 8.05 -5.95 8.10
CA GLU A 569 8.83 -6.19 6.89
C GLU A 569 9.86 -7.31 7.09
N ASN A 570 9.71 -8.42 6.35
CA ASN A 570 10.65 -9.53 6.41
C ASN A 570 11.84 -9.32 5.45
N VAL A 571 12.92 -8.76 5.98
CA VAL A 571 14.16 -8.48 5.21
C VAL A 571 14.86 -9.72 4.66
N ARG A 572 14.52 -10.93 5.14
CA ARG A 572 15.07 -12.21 4.63
C ARG A 572 14.45 -12.61 3.28
N GLU A 573 13.25 -12.12 2.97
CA GLU A 573 12.55 -12.41 1.70
C GLU A 573 13.00 -11.49 0.56
N HIS A 574 13.77 -10.45 0.85
CA HIS A 574 14.31 -9.57 -0.17
C HIS A 574 15.33 -10.30 -1.05
N VAL A 575 15.12 -10.25 -2.36
CA VAL A 575 16.01 -10.86 -3.36
C VAL A 575 17.13 -9.91 -3.79
N ASP A 576 18.29 -10.45 -4.19
CA ASP A 576 19.35 -9.69 -4.87
C ASP A 576 19.33 -10.07 -6.36
N VAL A 577 18.98 -9.13 -7.21
CA VAL A 577 18.93 -9.31 -8.66
C VAL A 577 19.88 -8.32 -9.31
N ARG A 578 20.75 -8.83 -10.19
CA ARG A 578 21.69 -8.05 -10.98
C ARG A 578 21.34 -8.17 -12.45
N LEU A 579 21.25 -7.03 -13.12
CA LEU A 579 21.18 -6.99 -14.58
C LEU A 579 22.59 -6.93 -15.13
N VAL A 580 22.85 -7.79 -16.09
CA VAL A 580 24.15 -7.95 -16.70
C VAL A 580 23.98 -7.88 -18.21
N THR A 581 24.79 -7.04 -18.85
CA THR A 581 24.73 -6.79 -20.30
C THR A 581 25.95 -7.26 -21.06
N ARG A 582 26.90 -7.92 -20.37
CA ARG A 582 28.13 -8.46 -20.95
C ARG A 582 28.45 -9.82 -20.35
N TRP A 583 28.99 -10.72 -21.17
CA TRP A 583 29.41 -12.04 -20.69
C TRP A 583 30.66 -11.95 -19.82
N ASP A 584 31.72 -11.33 -20.34
CA ASP A 584 33.04 -11.27 -19.73
C ASP A 584 33.23 -10.12 -18.72
N GLY A 585 34.32 -10.22 -17.95
CA GLY A 585 34.81 -9.17 -17.07
C GLY A 585 34.32 -9.28 -15.63
N ARG A 586 34.88 -8.47 -14.74
CA ARG A 586 34.66 -8.55 -13.28
C ARG A 586 33.18 -8.46 -12.86
N TYR A 587 32.34 -7.84 -13.69
CA TYR A 587 30.90 -7.67 -13.46
C TYR A 587 30.06 -8.37 -14.54
N GLY A 588 30.67 -9.21 -15.36
CA GLY A 588 30.03 -9.98 -16.42
C GLY A 588 29.24 -11.18 -15.90
N ALA A 589 28.45 -11.80 -16.78
CA ALA A 589 27.55 -12.88 -16.43
C ALA A 589 28.30 -14.11 -15.94
N GLU A 590 29.47 -14.41 -16.52
CA GLU A 590 30.34 -15.52 -16.11
C GLU A 590 30.72 -15.43 -14.63
N VAL A 591 31.16 -14.25 -14.18
CA VAL A 591 31.56 -14.01 -12.79
C VAL A 591 30.36 -14.10 -11.86
N MET A 592 29.19 -13.62 -12.27
CA MET A 592 27.99 -13.65 -11.42
C MET A 592 27.44 -15.07 -11.25
N ILE A 593 27.45 -15.88 -12.32
CA ILE A 593 26.94 -17.26 -12.31
C ILE A 593 27.91 -18.19 -11.57
N SER A 594 29.21 -17.91 -11.59
CA SER A 594 30.22 -18.67 -10.82
C SER A 594 30.22 -18.39 -9.32
N LYS A 595 29.43 -17.41 -8.83
CA LYS A 595 29.36 -17.14 -7.39
C LYS A 595 28.68 -18.30 -6.63
N PRO A 596 29.17 -18.65 -5.43
CA PRO A 596 28.57 -19.72 -4.63
C PRO A 596 27.14 -19.44 -4.16
N ASN A 597 26.73 -18.16 -4.14
CA ASN A 597 25.37 -17.74 -3.83
C ASN A 597 24.48 -17.55 -5.06
N PHE A 598 24.91 -17.99 -6.24
CA PHE A 598 24.06 -18.00 -7.43
C PHE A 598 22.78 -18.82 -7.18
N HIS A 599 21.62 -18.23 -7.46
CA HIS A 599 20.35 -18.93 -7.35
C HIS A 599 19.79 -19.34 -8.72
N SER A 600 19.60 -18.37 -9.61
CA SER A 600 19.04 -18.61 -10.94
C SER A 600 19.33 -17.46 -11.91
N ARG A 601 19.07 -17.67 -13.21
CA ARG A 601 19.14 -16.62 -14.25
C ARG A 601 17.86 -16.55 -15.07
N SER A 602 17.57 -15.39 -15.63
CA SER A 602 16.54 -15.17 -16.65
C SER A 602 17.16 -14.36 -17.80
N VAL A 603 17.02 -14.85 -19.03
CA VAL A 603 17.53 -14.17 -20.22
C VAL A 603 16.40 -13.36 -20.82
N PHE A 604 16.60 -12.05 -20.97
CA PHE A 604 15.61 -11.16 -21.58
C PHE A 604 15.93 -10.89 -23.05
N SER A 605 17.22 -10.86 -23.40
CA SER A 605 17.72 -10.78 -24.78
C SER A 605 19.16 -11.29 -24.84
N GLU A 606 19.73 -11.37 -26.05
CA GLU A 606 21.15 -11.71 -26.24
C GLU A 606 22.10 -10.79 -25.45
N GLU A 607 21.68 -9.55 -25.19
CA GLU A 607 22.48 -8.51 -24.54
C GLU A 607 22.03 -8.20 -23.10
N LEU A 608 21.06 -8.94 -22.53
CA LEU A 608 20.54 -8.67 -21.19
C LEU A 608 20.12 -9.93 -20.44
N VAL A 609 20.78 -10.17 -19.32
CA VAL A 609 20.49 -11.28 -18.41
C VAL A 609 20.26 -10.75 -17.00
N ALA A 610 19.17 -11.16 -16.36
CA ALA A 610 18.99 -11.04 -14.91
C ALA A 610 19.60 -12.25 -14.20
N VAL A 611 20.48 -11.99 -13.24
CA VAL A 611 21.06 -12.98 -12.36
C VAL A 611 20.55 -12.76 -10.94
N GLU A 612 19.93 -13.78 -10.36
CA GLU A 612 19.45 -13.78 -8.99
C GLU A 612 20.47 -14.46 -8.07
N LEU A 613 20.82 -13.77 -6.99
CA LEU A 613 21.76 -14.22 -5.98
C LEU A 613 21.06 -14.34 -4.62
N ARG A 614 21.43 -15.35 -3.83
CA ARG A 614 21.03 -15.46 -2.43
C ARG A 614 21.81 -14.46 -1.58
N LYS A 615 21.14 -13.86 -0.60
CA LYS A 615 21.80 -13.01 0.38
C LYS A 615 22.66 -13.86 1.31
N LEU A 616 23.94 -13.47 1.42
CA LEU A 616 24.88 -14.06 2.37
C LEU A 616 24.74 -13.45 3.76
N GLU A 617 24.35 -12.17 3.81
CA GLU A 617 24.18 -11.40 5.03
C GLU A 617 22.81 -10.72 5.01
N VAL A 618 22.15 -10.69 6.17
CA VAL A 618 20.86 -10.02 6.34
C VAL A 618 20.95 -9.09 7.55
N GLN A 619 20.74 -7.79 7.29
CA GLN A 619 20.68 -6.79 8.35
C GLN A 619 19.24 -6.70 8.89
N LEU A 620 19.04 -7.15 10.14
CA LEU A 620 17.76 -7.11 10.84
C LEU A 620 17.55 -5.71 11.45
N ASN A 621 17.10 -4.76 10.63
CA ASN A 621 16.94 -3.35 11.00
C ASN A 621 15.48 -2.88 11.07
N LYS A 622 14.56 -3.81 11.34
CA LYS A 622 13.12 -3.54 11.44
C LYS A 622 12.66 -3.75 12.87
N PRO A 623 11.87 -2.85 13.45
CA PRO A 623 11.36 -2.99 14.81
C PRO A 623 10.18 -3.97 14.84
N ILE A 624 10.45 -5.25 14.57
CA ILE A 624 9.43 -6.31 14.45
C ILE A 624 8.63 -6.55 15.74
N TYR A 625 9.21 -6.18 16.89
CA TYR A 625 8.53 -6.22 18.19
C TYR A 625 7.32 -5.30 18.25
N VAL A 626 7.34 -4.16 17.54
CA VAL A 626 6.18 -3.26 17.45
C VAL A 626 5.04 -3.95 16.73
N GLY A 627 5.33 -4.54 15.57
CA GLY A 627 4.33 -5.22 14.77
C GLY A 627 3.75 -6.46 15.45
N MET A 628 4.58 -7.23 16.18
CA MET A 628 4.12 -8.32 17.04
C MET A 628 3.14 -7.81 18.12
N CYS A 629 3.49 -6.74 18.83
CA CYS A 629 2.64 -6.18 19.87
C CYS A 629 1.34 -5.61 19.31
N ILE A 630 1.36 -4.91 18.17
CA ILE A 630 0.14 -4.43 17.48
C ILE A 630 -0.78 -5.62 17.16
N LEU A 631 -0.24 -6.71 16.61
CA LEU A 631 -1.03 -7.91 16.29
C LEU A 631 -1.65 -8.53 17.53
N GLU A 632 -0.91 -8.67 18.63
CA GLU A 632 -1.46 -9.24 19.87
C GLU A 632 -2.50 -8.31 20.49
N ILE A 633 -2.16 -7.03 20.70
CA ILE A 633 -3.07 -6.02 21.27
C ILE A 633 -4.36 -5.92 20.46
N SER A 634 -4.29 -5.94 19.13
CA SER A 634 -5.47 -5.86 18.27
C SER A 634 -6.50 -6.96 18.56
N LYS A 635 -6.05 -8.17 18.92
CA LYS A 635 -6.96 -9.30 19.19
C LYS A 635 -7.80 -9.05 20.43
N ILE A 636 -7.27 -8.33 21.42
CA ILE A 636 -7.95 -8.04 22.69
C ILE A 636 -9.34 -7.47 22.42
N ARG A 637 -9.50 -6.55 21.46
CA ARG A 637 -10.80 -5.92 21.18
C ARG A 637 -11.85 -6.87 20.64
N LEU A 638 -11.46 -7.81 19.77
CA LEU A 638 -12.40 -8.80 19.27
C LEU A 638 -12.86 -9.74 20.38
N TYR A 639 -11.91 -10.15 21.22
CA TYR A 639 -12.19 -10.98 22.39
C TYR A 639 -13.07 -10.26 23.41
N GLU A 640 -12.78 -8.99 23.75
CA GLU A 640 -13.60 -8.14 24.62
C GLU A 640 -15.03 -8.03 24.05
N PHE A 641 -15.19 -7.71 22.77
CA PHE A 641 -16.52 -7.58 22.17
C PHE A 641 -17.32 -8.88 22.23
N HIS A 642 -16.68 -10.02 21.97
CA HIS A 642 -17.37 -11.31 22.01
C HIS A 642 -17.67 -11.77 23.44
N TYR A 643 -16.64 -11.91 24.27
CA TYR A 643 -16.73 -12.56 25.57
C TYR A 643 -17.29 -11.65 26.68
N GLU A 644 -17.04 -10.33 26.61
CA GLU A 644 -17.46 -9.40 27.65
C GLU A 644 -18.77 -8.66 27.31
N TYR A 645 -19.19 -8.67 26.04
CA TYR A 645 -20.40 -7.96 25.60
C TYR A 645 -21.44 -8.86 24.91
N ILE A 646 -21.09 -9.50 23.79
CA ILE A 646 -22.07 -10.30 23.03
C ILE A 646 -22.53 -11.55 23.79
N MET A 647 -21.60 -12.33 24.37
CA MET A 647 -21.96 -13.54 25.10
C MET A 647 -22.85 -13.27 26.32
N PRO A 648 -22.56 -12.29 27.19
CA PRO A 648 -23.47 -11.93 28.28
C PRO A 648 -24.83 -11.42 27.80
N LEU A 649 -24.88 -10.75 26.64
CA LEU A 649 -26.13 -10.22 26.09
C LEU A 649 -27.01 -11.30 25.43
N TYR A 650 -26.40 -12.37 24.90
CA TYR A 650 -27.10 -13.49 24.26
C TYR A 650 -26.60 -14.86 24.79
N PRO A 651 -26.85 -15.19 26.08
CA PRO A 651 -26.39 -16.44 26.67
C PRO A 651 -26.97 -17.64 25.90
N ASP A 652 -26.10 -18.54 25.44
CA ASP A 652 -26.43 -19.74 24.63
C ASP A 652 -27.22 -19.47 23.33
N LYS A 653 -27.34 -18.20 22.94
CA LYS A 653 -28.17 -17.70 21.82
C LYS A 653 -27.37 -16.97 20.76
N CYS A 654 -26.05 -17.05 20.84
CA CYS A 654 -25.12 -16.44 19.90
C CYS A 654 -24.20 -17.52 19.34
N LYS A 655 -24.01 -17.51 18.01
CA LYS A 655 -22.98 -18.30 17.33
C LYS A 655 -22.14 -17.44 16.41
N ILE A 656 -20.82 -17.54 16.46
CA ILE A 656 -19.93 -16.96 15.44
C ILE A 656 -19.85 -17.93 14.28
N LEU A 657 -20.40 -17.56 13.14
CA LEU A 657 -20.33 -18.36 11.92
C LEU A 657 -18.96 -18.25 11.25
N TYR A 658 -18.40 -17.05 11.26
CA TYR A 658 -17.18 -16.73 10.53
C TYR A 658 -16.44 -15.54 11.14
N THR A 659 -15.12 -15.56 11.08
CA THR A 659 -14.25 -14.43 11.41
C THR A 659 -13.14 -14.26 10.37
N ASP A 660 -12.77 -13.01 10.07
CA ASP A 660 -11.53 -12.68 9.37
C ASP A 660 -10.95 -11.39 9.92
N THR A 661 -9.86 -11.53 10.69
CA THR A 661 -8.98 -10.49 11.23
C THR A 661 -9.61 -9.51 12.20
N ASP A 662 -10.58 -8.71 11.76
CA ASP A 662 -11.23 -7.59 12.44
C ASP A 662 -12.75 -7.70 12.41
N SER A 663 -13.28 -8.79 11.88
CA SER A 663 -14.71 -8.96 11.63
C SER A 663 -15.27 -10.28 12.16
N LEU A 664 -16.55 -10.24 12.55
CA LEU A 664 -17.32 -11.33 13.14
C LEU A 664 -18.71 -11.40 12.48
N ILE A 665 -19.04 -12.55 11.92
CA ILE A 665 -20.38 -12.85 11.42
C ILE A 665 -21.09 -13.70 12.46
N TYR A 666 -22.19 -13.17 12.99
CA TYR A 666 -22.99 -13.81 14.03
C TYR A 666 -24.31 -14.34 13.50
N LEU A 667 -24.76 -15.45 14.07
CA LEU A 667 -26.17 -15.83 14.15
C LEU A 667 -26.64 -15.57 15.58
N LEU A 668 -27.58 -14.65 15.75
CA LEU A 668 -28.11 -14.24 17.05
C LEU A 668 -29.60 -14.60 17.15
N GLU A 669 -30.00 -15.26 18.23
CA GLU A 669 -31.41 -15.46 18.57
C GLU A 669 -31.85 -14.42 19.62
N CYS A 670 -32.77 -13.54 19.25
CA CYS A 670 -33.30 -12.51 20.16
C CYS A 670 -34.62 -11.93 19.65
N GLU A 671 -35.28 -11.08 20.43
CA GLU A 671 -36.50 -10.42 19.95
C GLU A 671 -36.20 -9.41 18.84
N ASN A 672 -35.21 -8.53 19.03
CA ASN A 672 -34.81 -7.54 18.05
C ASN A 672 -33.36 -7.06 18.28
N VAL A 673 -32.45 -7.45 17.40
CA VAL A 673 -31.04 -7.06 17.49
C VAL A 673 -30.83 -5.55 17.31
N TYR A 674 -31.68 -4.89 16.50
CA TYR A 674 -31.53 -3.47 16.18
C TYR A 674 -31.88 -2.56 17.37
N GLU A 675 -32.80 -2.99 18.24
CA GLU A 675 -33.07 -2.29 19.50
C GLU A 675 -31.88 -2.41 20.47
N ASN A 676 -31.18 -3.54 20.47
CA ASN A 676 -29.96 -3.71 21.27
C ASN A 676 -28.83 -2.80 20.76
N ILE A 677 -28.66 -2.69 19.43
CA ILE A 677 -27.72 -1.74 18.82
C ILE A 677 -28.08 -0.30 19.20
N LYS A 678 -29.37 0.05 19.17
CA LYS A 678 -29.86 1.37 19.52
C LYS A 678 -29.64 1.72 21.00
N ARG A 679 -29.86 0.75 21.90
CA ARG A 679 -29.60 0.90 23.34
C ARG A 679 -28.11 1.12 23.62
N ASP A 680 -27.26 0.29 23.01
CA ASP A 680 -25.83 0.26 23.28
C ASP A 680 -25.02 0.98 22.19
N ILE A 681 -25.61 2.01 21.59
CA ILE A 681 -25.11 2.69 20.37
C ILE A 681 -23.69 3.25 20.53
N VAL A 682 -23.26 3.51 21.76
CA VAL A 682 -21.88 3.92 22.09
C VAL A 682 -20.82 2.88 21.72
N LYS A 683 -21.21 1.62 21.49
CA LYS A 683 -20.33 0.53 21.03
C LYS A 683 -20.35 0.35 19.50
N PHE A 684 -21.24 1.05 18.80
CA PHE A 684 -21.47 0.86 17.38
C PHE A 684 -21.24 2.14 16.57
N ASP A 685 -20.73 1.98 15.36
CA ASP A 685 -20.77 3.01 14.33
C ASP A 685 -21.98 2.75 13.41
N THR A 686 -22.92 3.68 13.44
CA THR A 686 -24.17 3.65 12.67
C THR A 686 -24.21 4.76 11.62
N SER A 687 -23.09 5.46 11.40
CA SER A 687 -23.03 6.64 10.52
C SER A 687 -23.34 6.33 9.05
N ASP A 688 -23.09 5.11 8.61
CA ASP A 688 -23.32 4.62 7.24
C ASP A 688 -24.73 4.02 7.06
N TYR A 689 -25.58 3.98 8.10
CA TYR A 689 -26.97 3.54 7.97
C TYR A 689 -27.78 4.54 7.12
N PRO A 690 -28.82 4.07 6.39
CA PRO A 690 -29.79 4.94 5.74
C PRO A 690 -30.43 5.92 6.74
N GLU A 691 -30.58 7.18 6.34
CA GLU A 691 -31.16 8.24 7.19
C GLU A 691 -32.58 7.90 7.67
N LYS A 692 -33.37 7.24 6.80
CA LYS A 692 -34.69 6.72 7.11
C LYS A 692 -34.68 5.19 7.19
N ASN A 693 -33.76 4.63 7.98
CA ASN A 693 -33.73 3.19 8.21
C ASN A 693 -34.98 2.74 8.97
N VAL A 694 -35.46 1.52 8.65
CA VAL A 694 -36.70 0.95 9.20
C VAL A 694 -36.65 0.67 10.72
N TYR A 695 -35.46 0.77 11.32
CA TYR A 695 -35.22 0.53 12.74
C TYR A 695 -35.19 1.83 13.57
N ASN A 696 -35.28 3.00 12.93
CA ASN A 696 -35.15 4.31 13.58
C ASN A 696 -33.87 4.43 14.44
N ILE A 697 -32.75 3.92 13.93
CA ILE A 697 -31.42 4.07 14.55
C ILE A 697 -30.81 5.39 14.08
N PRO A 698 -30.33 6.26 15.00
CA PRO A 698 -29.68 7.51 14.63
C PRO A 698 -28.29 7.26 14.04
N ARG A 699 -27.86 8.11 13.10
CA ARG A 699 -26.54 8.05 12.46
C ARG A 699 -25.50 8.78 13.30
N ILE A 700 -24.70 8.05 14.07
CA ILE A 700 -23.65 8.62 14.93
C ILE A 700 -22.32 7.87 14.77
N ASN A 701 -21.27 8.33 15.46
CA ASN A 701 -20.00 7.62 15.63
C ASN A 701 -19.15 7.38 14.36
N ASN A 702 -19.26 8.28 13.37
CA ASN A 702 -18.60 8.19 12.06
C ASN A 702 -17.08 7.92 12.15
N LYS A 703 -16.71 6.66 11.87
CA LYS A 703 -15.34 6.17 11.72
C LYS A 703 -14.49 6.36 12.97
N ILE A 704 -15.10 6.40 14.15
CA ILE A 704 -14.39 6.40 15.42
C ILE A 704 -13.68 5.04 15.55
N PRO A 705 -12.35 5.00 15.79
CA PRO A 705 -11.62 3.75 15.97
C PRO A 705 -12.21 2.91 17.10
N ASP A 706 -12.11 1.59 16.97
CA ASP A 706 -12.56 0.55 17.92
C ASP A 706 -14.04 0.19 17.94
N LEU A 707 -14.92 1.06 17.44
CA LEU A 707 -16.34 0.77 17.41
C LEU A 707 -16.68 -0.27 16.34
N MET A 708 -17.72 -1.07 16.61
CA MET A 708 -18.22 -2.05 15.66
C MET A 708 -19.17 -1.38 14.65
N LYS A 709 -18.87 -1.49 13.36
CA LYS A 709 -19.83 -1.16 12.30
C LYS A 709 -20.51 -2.41 11.78
N ASP A 710 -21.74 -2.24 11.29
CA ASP A 710 -22.42 -3.25 10.49
C ASP A 710 -21.99 -3.12 9.02
N GLU A 711 -21.30 -4.13 8.49
CA GLU A 711 -20.82 -4.18 7.08
C GLU A 711 -21.95 -4.21 6.04
N ASN A 712 -23.18 -4.46 6.48
CA ASN A 712 -24.36 -4.34 5.63
C ASN A 712 -25.08 -2.99 5.76
N ASN A 713 -24.57 -2.06 6.57
CA ASN A 713 -25.15 -0.72 6.75
C ASN A 713 -26.66 -0.76 7.07
N GLY A 714 -27.10 -1.74 7.87
CA GLY A 714 -28.51 -1.95 8.21
C GLY A 714 -29.30 -2.77 7.18
N GLU A 715 -28.74 -3.12 6.02
CA GLU A 715 -29.36 -4.07 5.10
C GLU A 715 -29.41 -5.48 5.72
N MET A 716 -30.52 -6.18 5.48
CA MET A 716 -30.79 -7.45 6.15
C MET A 716 -30.09 -8.62 5.45
N MET A 717 -29.14 -9.25 6.15
CA MET A 717 -28.59 -10.53 5.73
C MET A 717 -29.57 -11.66 6.06
N THR A 718 -29.95 -12.45 5.06
CA THR A 718 -30.89 -13.58 5.21
C THR A 718 -30.20 -14.92 5.24
N GLU A 719 -29.10 -15.08 4.50
CA GLU A 719 -28.38 -16.34 4.41
C GLU A 719 -26.87 -16.14 4.37
N PHE A 720 -26.15 -17.08 4.99
CA PHE A 720 -24.70 -17.17 5.01
C PHE A 720 -24.27 -18.56 4.55
N ILE A 721 -23.28 -18.63 3.64
CA ILE A 721 -22.56 -19.86 3.32
C ILE A 721 -21.05 -19.60 3.46
N GLY A 722 -20.38 -20.44 4.26
CA GLY A 722 -18.94 -20.45 4.39
C GLY A 722 -18.37 -21.82 4.04
N LEU A 723 -17.45 -21.87 3.06
CA LEU A 723 -16.82 -23.12 2.64
C LEU A 723 -15.46 -23.33 3.33
N ARG A 724 -14.71 -22.25 3.53
CA ARG A 724 -13.43 -22.21 4.24
C ARG A 724 -13.02 -20.77 4.53
N ALA A 725 -11.93 -20.58 5.27
CA ALA A 725 -11.32 -19.27 5.46
C ALA A 725 -11.13 -18.54 4.11
N LYS A 726 -11.66 -17.31 4.05
CA LYS A 726 -11.64 -16.38 2.91
C LYS A 726 -12.37 -16.89 1.66
N MET A 727 -13.39 -17.74 1.87
CA MET A 727 -14.29 -18.26 0.85
C MET A 727 -15.72 -18.40 1.40
N TYR A 728 -16.56 -17.39 1.16
CA TYR A 728 -17.93 -17.32 1.67
C TYR A 728 -18.84 -16.46 0.78
N ALA A 729 -20.15 -16.62 0.95
CA ALA A 729 -21.20 -15.87 0.27
C ALA A 729 -22.29 -15.43 1.26
N LEU A 730 -22.79 -14.20 1.08
CA LEU A 730 -23.87 -13.60 1.88
C LEU A 730 -25.02 -13.22 0.96
N LYS A 731 -26.23 -13.55 1.38
CA LYS A 731 -27.47 -13.09 0.73
C LYS A 731 -28.05 -11.95 1.56
N VAL A 732 -28.24 -10.79 0.94
CA VAL A 732 -28.69 -9.56 1.61
C VAL A 732 -29.88 -9.00 0.83
N ILE A 733 -30.97 -8.64 1.52
CA ILE A 733 -32.17 -8.10 0.88
C ILE A 733 -31.86 -6.69 0.36
N GLY A 734 -32.21 -6.44 -0.91
CA GLY A 734 -32.04 -5.14 -1.55
C GLY A 734 -30.67 -4.93 -2.19
N SER A 735 -29.73 -5.86 -2.03
CA SER A 735 -28.42 -5.80 -2.67
C SER A 735 -28.03 -7.12 -3.34
N SER A 736 -27.06 -7.06 -4.25
CA SER A 736 -26.53 -8.24 -4.92
C SER A 736 -25.73 -9.12 -3.94
N ASP A 737 -25.77 -10.44 -4.12
CA ASP A 737 -25.02 -11.39 -3.29
C ASP A 737 -23.55 -10.98 -3.09
N LYS A 738 -23.15 -10.82 -1.83
CA LYS A 738 -21.75 -10.50 -1.48
C LYS A 738 -20.95 -11.79 -1.47
N LYS A 739 -20.08 -11.96 -2.47
CA LYS A 739 -19.25 -13.16 -2.66
C LYS A 739 -17.76 -12.86 -2.42
N ARG A 740 -17.05 -13.79 -1.78
CA ARG A 740 -15.61 -13.68 -1.50
C ARG A 740 -14.92 -15.00 -1.82
N ILE A 741 -13.91 -14.95 -2.70
CA ILE A 741 -13.02 -16.09 -2.99
C ILE A 741 -11.58 -15.60 -3.06
N LYS A 742 -10.75 -15.97 -2.08
CA LYS A 742 -9.32 -15.66 -2.13
C LYS A 742 -8.64 -16.37 -3.30
N GLY A 743 -7.91 -15.59 -4.10
CA GLY A 743 -7.09 -16.08 -5.22
C GLY A 743 -7.79 -16.07 -6.58
N VAL A 744 -9.06 -15.68 -6.65
CA VAL A 744 -9.82 -15.56 -7.91
C VAL A 744 -10.04 -14.08 -8.23
N LYS A 745 -9.95 -13.71 -9.51
CA LYS A 745 -10.16 -12.32 -9.97
C LYS A 745 -11.58 -11.84 -9.59
N LYS A 746 -11.70 -10.59 -9.15
CA LYS A 746 -12.97 -10.00 -8.70
C LYS A 746 -14.10 -10.14 -9.72
N ASN A 747 -13.84 -9.91 -11.01
CA ASN A 747 -14.85 -9.99 -12.06
C ASN A 747 -15.42 -11.41 -12.21
N ILE A 748 -14.59 -12.44 -12.03
CA ILE A 748 -15.01 -13.85 -12.05
C ILE A 748 -15.88 -14.16 -10.81
N VAL A 749 -15.53 -13.63 -9.65
CA VAL A 749 -16.34 -13.84 -8.44
C VAL A 749 -17.68 -13.10 -8.52
N ALA A 750 -17.70 -11.91 -9.14
CA ALA A 750 -18.88 -11.07 -9.23
C ALA A 750 -19.91 -11.60 -10.23
N LYS A 751 -19.45 -12.04 -11.42
CA LYS A 751 -20.31 -12.34 -12.57
C LYS A 751 -20.70 -13.83 -12.67
N PRO A 752 -19.80 -14.76 -13.07
CA PRO A 752 -20.19 -16.15 -13.34
C PRO A 752 -20.50 -16.96 -12.08
N ILE A 753 -19.90 -16.65 -10.93
CA ILE A 753 -20.13 -17.41 -9.70
C ILE A 753 -21.35 -16.86 -8.98
N THR A 754 -22.34 -17.72 -8.69
CA THR A 754 -23.60 -17.42 -8.02
C THR A 754 -23.59 -17.87 -6.56
N PHE A 755 -24.57 -17.46 -5.76
CA PHE A 755 -24.75 -18.02 -4.41
C PHE A 755 -25.06 -19.52 -4.45
N ASP A 756 -25.81 -19.97 -5.46
CA ASP A 756 -26.16 -21.39 -5.64
C ASP A 756 -24.94 -22.26 -5.95
N ASP A 757 -23.88 -21.71 -6.56
CA ASP A 757 -22.61 -22.42 -6.71
C ASP A 757 -21.97 -22.76 -5.36
N TYR A 758 -22.06 -21.85 -4.38
CA TYR A 758 -21.58 -22.13 -3.02
C TYR A 758 -22.47 -23.18 -2.35
N MET A 759 -23.78 -23.11 -2.56
CA MET A 759 -24.73 -24.08 -2.00
C MET A 759 -24.50 -25.48 -2.57
N ARG A 760 -24.34 -25.60 -3.89
CA ARG A 760 -23.99 -26.85 -4.56
C ARG A 760 -22.68 -27.39 -4.01
N CYS A 761 -21.63 -26.57 -3.96
CA CYS A 761 -20.34 -27.00 -3.42
C CYS A 761 -20.41 -27.43 -1.94
N LEU A 762 -21.27 -26.80 -1.13
CA LEU A 762 -21.48 -27.21 0.25
C LEU A 762 -22.15 -28.59 0.33
N ASN A 763 -23.15 -28.83 -0.52
CA ASN A 763 -23.93 -30.07 -0.54
C ASN A 763 -23.18 -31.23 -1.20
N ASP A 764 -22.36 -30.98 -2.22
CA ASP A 764 -21.57 -31.99 -2.94
C ASP A 764 -20.39 -32.55 -2.10
N VAL A 765 -20.06 -31.88 -0.99
CA VAL A 765 -18.99 -32.28 -0.05
C VAL A 765 -19.56 -33.04 1.17
N ILE A 766 -20.88 -33.20 1.26
CA ILE A 766 -21.59 -34.06 2.22
C ILE A 766 -21.94 -35.36 1.52
#